data_AF-A0A2I0ML67-F1
#
_entry.id   AF-A0A2I0ML67-F1
#
_cell.length_a   1.000
_cell.length_b   1.000
_cell.length_c   1.000
_cell.angle_alpha   90.00
_cell.angle_beta   90.00
_cell.angle_gamma   90.00
#
_symmetry.space_group_name_H-M   'P 1'
#
loop_
_entity.id
_entity.type
_entity.pdbx_description
1 polymer ?
#
loop_
_entity_poly.entity_id
_entity_poly.type
_entity_poly.pdbx_seq_one_letter_code
_entity_poly.pdbx_strand_id
1 'polypeptide(L)'
;MAPFNITYELLVTRLENFQLETNKVFNFTASPSQPQYFLYKFPQDVDSVIIKVVSDAVYPCSVVSVQDIVCPVYDLDHNVEFNGVYQSMTKQAAITVQRKDFPGEQFFVVFVIKPEDYACGGSVPSSIHGNVNRTWNLQRTKNLQVTIVPSIKKSVYVQAMFFSFLSFLSFYLGSVVVAFVHYIRVRRKASAGRLSPEDGSGIMTSSHPITASTPEGSSYGAIDESSSSGGHQLSSPERRPPTGSDTDSSVEEESDFDTMPEIESDKNVIRTKVFLYLSDLSRKDRRIVSKKYKIYFWNIITIAVFYALPVIQLVITYQTVVNVTGNQDICYYNFLCAHPLGVLSAFNNILSNVGHMLLGFLFLLIVLRRDILHRRAMEMKDIYTLDYGIPKHFGLFYAMGIALMMEGVLSACYHVCPNYSNFQFDTSFMYMIAGLCMLKLYQTRHPDINASAYSAYASFAVVICLAVLGVVFGKNDVWFWVIFSMIHVLASLALSTQIYYMGCFKIDLGIFRRAAMVLYTDCIQQCSRPMYMDRMVLLVVGNLVNWSFAIFGLVYRPRDFASYILGIFICNLLLYLAFYIIMKLRSSEKLLPIPLFCIVATAVVWAAALYFFFQTLSSWEETPAESREKNRPCILLGFFDDHDVWHFLSAAALFFSFLVLLTLDDDLDTVRRDKIPVF
;
A
#
# COMPACT_ATOMS: atom_id res chain seq x y z
N MET A 1 -5.98 -12.09 55.59
CA MET A 1 -5.19 -12.52 56.76
C MET A 1 -4.91 -14.00 56.61
N ALA A 2 -3.65 -14.42 56.67
CA ALA A 2 -3.29 -15.84 56.60
C ALA A 2 -3.89 -16.59 57.82
N PRO A 3 -4.48 -17.78 57.65
CA PRO A 3 -5.19 -18.49 58.72
C PRO A 3 -4.26 -19.16 59.76
N PHE A 4 -2.97 -18.85 59.78
CA PHE A 4 -1.96 -19.46 60.65
C PHE A 4 -0.82 -18.48 60.98
N ASN A 5 -0.17 -18.69 62.13
CA ASN A 5 1.01 -17.94 62.54
C ASN A 5 2.19 -18.26 61.61
N ILE A 6 2.71 -17.24 60.92
CA ILE A 6 3.90 -17.35 60.07
C ILE A 6 5.10 -16.89 60.87
N THR A 7 6.06 -17.78 61.11
CA THR A 7 7.40 -17.43 61.62
C THR A 7 8.27 -16.99 60.45
N TYR A 8 8.85 -15.79 60.53
CA TYR A 8 9.77 -15.26 59.53
C TYR A 8 11.06 -14.77 60.21
N GLU A 9 12.17 -14.81 59.47
CA GLU A 9 13.47 -14.29 59.89
C GLU A 9 13.83 -13.14 58.95
N LEU A 10 14.11 -11.96 59.51
CA LEU A 10 14.52 -10.78 58.73
C LEU A 10 16.05 -10.70 58.71
N LEU A 11 16.63 -10.96 57.54
CA LEU A 11 18.04 -10.74 57.29
C LEU A 11 18.27 -9.35 56.69
N VAL A 12 19.06 -8.50 57.35
CA VAL A 12 19.43 -7.18 56.84
C VAL A 12 20.91 -7.20 56.43
N THR A 13 21.17 -6.96 55.14
CA THR A 13 22.52 -6.92 54.58
C THR A 13 22.79 -5.58 53.91
N ARG A 14 23.99 -5.01 54.11
CA ARG A 14 24.41 -3.80 53.39
C ARG A 14 24.83 -4.17 51.97
N LEU A 15 24.17 -3.57 50.97
CA LEU A 15 24.57 -3.65 49.56
C LEU A 15 25.74 -2.70 49.29
N GLU A 16 26.87 -3.23 48.82
CA GLU A 16 28.05 -2.43 48.49
C GLU A 16 27.94 -1.75 47.12
N ASN A 17 27.28 -2.40 46.15
CA ASN A 17 27.13 -1.92 44.77
C ASN A 17 25.66 -1.61 44.45
N PHE A 18 25.14 -0.53 45.01
CA PHE A 18 23.76 -0.08 44.77
C PHE A 18 23.61 0.79 43.51
N GLN A 19 24.71 1.39 43.04
CA GLN A 19 24.68 2.31 41.91
C GLN A 19 25.12 1.60 40.61
N LEU A 20 24.32 1.75 39.55
CA LEU A 20 24.65 1.30 38.20
C LEU A 20 25.60 2.30 37.52
N GLU A 21 26.57 1.76 36.78
CA GLU A 21 27.57 2.54 36.03
C GLU A 21 27.29 2.47 34.53
N THR A 22 27.57 3.57 33.82
CA THR A 22 27.44 3.63 32.35
C THR A 22 28.45 2.72 31.66
N ASN A 23 28.01 1.98 30.63
CA ASN A 23 28.80 1.02 29.86
C ASN A 23 29.41 -0.13 30.68
N LYS A 24 28.91 -0.37 31.90
CA LYS A 24 29.32 -1.50 32.73
C LYS A 24 28.18 -2.49 32.86
N VAL A 25 28.54 -3.75 32.72
CA VAL A 25 27.63 -4.88 32.90
C VAL A 25 27.45 -5.11 34.40
N PHE A 26 26.21 -5.17 34.85
CA PHE A 26 25.86 -5.48 36.23
C PHE A 26 24.96 -6.73 36.28
N ASN A 27 25.40 -7.76 36.99
CA ASN A 27 24.71 -9.04 37.09
C ASN A 27 24.16 -9.24 38.49
N PHE A 28 22.92 -9.71 38.61
CA PHE A 28 22.29 -10.04 39.88
C PHE A 28 21.18 -11.06 39.68
N THR A 29 20.65 -11.59 40.80
CA THR A 29 19.55 -12.53 40.81
C THR A 29 18.40 -11.95 41.62
N ALA A 30 17.19 -11.97 41.07
CA ALA A 30 15.98 -11.53 41.78
C ALA A 30 14.96 -12.68 41.91
N SER A 31 14.06 -12.56 42.89
CA SER A 31 12.96 -13.50 43.10
C SER A 31 11.68 -12.74 43.45
N PRO A 32 10.47 -13.35 43.38
CA PRO A 32 9.23 -12.68 43.78
C PRO A 32 9.23 -12.19 45.23
N SER A 33 9.94 -12.88 46.12
CA SER A 33 10.07 -12.50 47.54
C SER A 33 11.26 -11.59 47.82
N GLN A 34 12.12 -11.35 46.82
CA GLN A 34 13.29 -10.49 46.88
C GLN A 34 13.38 -9.66 45.59
N PRO A 35 12.45 -8.72 45.37
CA PRO A 35 12.58 -7.73 44.31
C PRO A 35 13.84 -6.89 44.56
N GLN A 36 14.44 -6.40 43.48
CA GLN A 36 15.67 -5.60 43.57
C GLN A 36 15.49 -4.30 42.80
N TYR A 37 16.11 -3.24 43.28
CA TYR A 37 16.23 -1.99 42.55
C TYR A 37 17.60 -1.36 42.76
N PHE A 38 18.04 -0.56 41.80
CA PHE A 38 19.36 0.08 41.80
C PHE A 38 19.25 1.54 41.38
N LEU A 39 20.13 2.37 41.91
CA LEU A 39 20.20 3.80 41.57
C LEU A 39 21.05 4.00 40.32
N TYR A 40 20.60 4.85 39.41
CA TYR A 40 21.44 5.39 38.35
C TYR A 40 21.50 6.91 38.45
N LYS A 41 22.68 7.47 38.18
CA LYS A 41 22.92 8.92 38.11
C LYS A 41 23.46 9.27 36.74
N PHE A 42 22.84 10.24 36.07
CA PHE A 42 23.31 10.71 34.78
C PHE A 42 24.73 11.32 34.89
N PRO A 43 25.67 10.91 34.03
CA PRO A 43 26.92 11.65 33.84
C PRO A 43 26.66 13.05 33.28
N GLN A 44 27.57 14.00 33.54
CA GLN A 44 27.38 15.42 33.15
C GLN A 44 27.14 15.63 31.65
N ASP A 45 27.77 14.81 30.78
CA ASP A 45 27.70 14.95 29.32
C ASP A 45 26.67 14.03 28.64
N VAL A 46 25.77 13.41 29.41
CA VAL A 46 24.80 12.43 28.88
C VAL A 46 23.37 12.91 29.12
N ASP A 47 22.68 13.29 28.04
CA ASP A 47 21.29 13.78 28.08
C ASP A 47 20.25 12.64 28.08
N SER A 48 20.61 11.45 27.62
CA SER A 48 19.71 10.31 27.54
C SER A 48 20.48 8.99 27.52
N VAL A 49 19.85 7.94 28.05
CA VAL A 49 20.42 6.60 28.16
C VAL A 49 19.41 5.54 27.77
N ILE A 50 19.90 4.36 27.39
CA ILE A 50 19.11 3.16 27.18
C ILE A 50 19.52 2.14 28.24
N ILE A 51 18.55 1.69 29.03
CA ILE A 51 18.71 0.60 29.98
C ILE A 51 18.45 -0.69 29.21
N LYS A 52 19.46 -1.52 29.05
CA LYS A 52 19.36 -2.84 28.41
C LYS A 52 19.35 -3.91 29.48
N VAL A 53 18.33 -4.75 29.47
CA VAL A 53 18.18 -5.85 30.41
C VAL A 53 18.09 -7.15 29.61
N VAL A 54 18.92 -8.13 29.98
CA VAL A 54 19.00 -9.43 29.32
C VAL A 54 18.97 -10.55 30.36
N SER A 55 18.37 -11.67 30.00
CA SER A 55 18.36 -12.92 30.76
C SER A 55 18.43 -14.11 29.81
N ASP A 56 19.15 -15.16 30.21
CA ASP A 56 19.24 -16.40 29.43
C ASP A 56 17.93 -17.22 29.49
N ALA A 57 17.13 -17.00 30.54
CA ALA A 57 15.90 -17.74 30.79
C ALA A 57 14.65 -16.95 30.38
N VAL A 58 13.72 -17.62 29.65
CA VAL A 58 12.41 -17.06 29.28
C VAL A 58 11.56 -16.79 30.54
N TYR A 59 11.47 -17.79 31.41
CA TYR A 59 10.72 -17.75 32.67
C TYR A 59 11.66 -17.84 33.87
N PRO A 60 11.31 -17.26 35.03
CA PRO A 60 10.04 -16.59 35.35
C PRO A 60 9.85 -15.24 34.64
N CYS A 61 8.60 -14.83 34.40
CA CYS A 61 8.26 -13.51 33.86
C CYS A 61 8.74 -12.40 34.80
N SER A 62 9.17 -11.27 34.23
CA SER A 62 9.68 -10.14 35.01
C SER A 62 9.15 -8.82 34.47
N VAL A 63 9.07 -7.82 35.35
CA VAL A 63 8.81 -6.43 34.98
C VAL A 63 10.02 -5.59 35.34
N VAL A 64 10.44 -4.77 34.38
CA VAL A 64 11.47 -3.74 34.56
C VAL A 64 10.74 -2.40 34.59
N SER A 65 10.97 -1.61 35.64
CA SER A 65 10.36 -0.30 35.84
C SER A 65 11.41 0.76 36.13
N VAL A 66 11.25 1.95 35.59
CA VAL A 66 12.11 3.11 35.80
C VAL A 66 11.30 4.15 36.56
N GLN A 67 11.70 4.44 37.79
CA GLN A 67 10.96 5.30 38.71
C GLN A 67 11.82 6.47 39.18
N ASP A 68 11.19 7.57 39.57
CA ASP A 68 11.87 8.69 40.23
C ASP A 68 12.43 8.24 41.60
N ILE A 69 13.37 8.99 42.16
CA ILE A 69 14.02 8.69 43.44
C ILE A 69 13.13 9.01 44.67
N VAL A 70 11.86 9.30 44.45
CA VAL A 70 10.88 9.66 45.49
C VAL A 70 10.33 8.39 46.14
N CYS A 71 10.41 8.32 47.47
CA CYS A 71 9.85 7.21 48.24
C CYS A 71 8.33 7.35 48.46
N PRO A 72 7.55 6.25 48.53
CA PRO A 72 8.00 4.86 48.48
C PRO A 72 8.37 4.39 47.06
N VAL A 73 9.37 3.53 46.96
CA VAL A 73 9.69 2.82 45.71
C VAL A 73 8.66 1.71 45.54
N TYR A 74 8.03 1.64 44.37
CA TYR A 74 7.08 0.58 44.07
C TYR A 74 7.80 -0.64 43.49
N ASP A 75 8.18 -1.57 44.37
CA ASP A 75 8.99 -2.75 44.08
C ASP A 75 8.23 -4.07 44.24
N LEU A 76 6.90 -4.03 44.39
CA LEU A 76 6.05 -5.20 44.56
C LEU A 76 5.27 -5.49 43.28
N ASP A 77 4.92 -6.76 43.09
CA ASP A 77 4.15 -7.24 41.93
C ASP A 77 2.88 -6.42 41.63
N HIS A 78 2.15 -6.03 42.68
CA HIS A 78 0.87 -5.33 42.56
C HIS A 78 0.99 -3.81 42.41
N ASN A 79 2.18 -3.22 42.59
CA ASN A 79 2.35 -1.76 42.62
C ASN A 79 3.44 -1.23 41.68
N VAL A 80 4.33 -2.08 41.14
CA VAL A 80 5.43 -1.69 40.25
C VAL A 80 4.98 -0.95 38.98
N GLU A 81 3.71 -1.11 38.62
CA GLU A 81 3.05 -0.52 37.45
C GLU A 81 2.41 0.84 37.75
N PHE A 82 2.39 1.30 39.01
CA PHE A 82 1.69 2.53 39.42
C PHE A 82 2.47 3.82 39.17
N ASN A 83 3.80 3.73 38.97
CA ASN A 83 4.64 4.89 38.76
C ASN A 83 5.77 4.60 37.78
N GLY A 84 6.23 5.66 37.12
CA GLY A 84 7.35 5.58 36.20
C GLY A 84 6.99 4.88 34.89
N VAL A 85 8.00 4.41 34.18
CA VAL A 85 7.87 3.72 32.89
C VAL A 85 8.23 2.25 33.06
N TYR A 86 7.41 1.33 32.56
CA TYR A 86 7.63 -0.10 32.77
C TYR A 86 7.42 -0.95 31.52
N GLN A 87 8.05 -2.13 31.53
CA GLN A 87 7.95 -3.16 30.50
C GLN A 87 7.87 -4.54 31.14
N SER A 88 7.01 -5.41 30.63
CA SER A 88 7.14 -6.86 30.83
C SER A 88 8.29 -7.43 30.01
N MET A 89 8.91 -8.48 30.53
CA MET A 89 10.15 -9.04 30.01
C MET A 89 10.22 -10.55 30.19
N THR A 90 10.42 -11.28 29.08
CA THR A 90 10.93 -12.66 29.07
C THR A 90 12.46 -12.64 29.11
N LYS A 91 13.15 -12.60 27.97
CA LYS A 91 14.61 -12.57 27.91
C LYS A 91 15.21 -11.19 27.80
N GLN A 92 14.47 -10.23 27.24
CA GLN A 92 15.04 -8.94 26.85
C GLN A 92 14.07 -7.78 27.10
N ALA A 93 14.58 -6.67 27.61
CA ALA A 93 13.87 -5.41 27.73
C ALA A 93 14.82 -4.24 27.45
N ALA A 94 14.28 -3.14 26.94
CA ALA A 94 15.04 -1.93 26.66
C ALA A 94 14.17 -0.68 26.91
N ILE A 95 14.60 0.18 27.83
CA ILE A 95 13.89 1.42 28.18
C ILE A 95 14.81 2.61 27.93
N THR A 96 14.36 3.54 27.09
CA THR A 96 15.04 4.80 26.83
C THR A 96 14.58 5.85 27.83
N VAL A 97 15.53 6.50 28.50
CA VAL A 97 15.28 7.45 29.58
C VAL A 97 15.96 8.78 29.24
N GLN A 98 15.25 9.90 29.37
CA GLN A 98 15.81 11.24 29.16
C GLN A 98 16.09 11.91 30.50
N ARG A 99 17.26 12.56 30.62
CA ARG A 99 17.68 13.26 31.84
C ARG A 99 16.68 14.33 32.29
N LYS A 100 16.04 15.00 31.33
CA LYS A 100 15.07 16.07 31.56
C LYS A 100 13.79 15.60 32.27
N ASP A 101 13.47 14.31 32.21
CA ASP A 101 12.25 13.75 32.78
C ASP A 101 12.40 13.48 34.30
N PHE A 102 13.62 13.62 34.84
CA PHE A 102 13.96 13.32 36.25
C PHE A 102 14.60 14.55 36.93
N PRO A 103 13.90 15.22 37.87
CA PRO A 103 14.39 16.44 38.52
C PRO A 103 15.73 16.29 39.25
N GLY A 104 15.99 15.10 39.82
CA GLY A 104 17.24 14.77 40.53
C GLY A 104 18.39 14.30 39.63
N GLU A 105 18.19 14.28 38.31
CA GLU A 105 19.11 13.71 37.32
C GLU A 105 19.53 12.27 37.68
N GLN A 106 18.63 11.57 38.34
CA GLN A 106 18.80 10.25 38.94
C GLN A 106 17.46 9.52 38.90
N PHE A 107 17.52 8.20 38.80
CA PHE A 107 16.32 7.35 38.81
C PHE A 107 16.64 5.98 39.40
N PHE A 108 15.60 5.28 39.85
CA PHE A 108 15.69 3.87 40.20
C PHE A 108 15.32 2.99 39.01
N VAL A 109 16.07 1.90 38.83
CA VAL A 109 15.67 0.79 37.96
C VAL A 109 15.23 -0.36 38.86
N VAL A 110 13.95 -0.68 38.79
CA VAL A 110 13.26 -1.65 39.64
C VAL A 110 12.99 -2.93 38.85
N PHE A 111 13.30 -4.06 39.47
CA PHE A 111 13.18 -5.41 38.89
C PHE A 111 12.28 -6.26 39.76
N VAL A 112 11.12 -6.60 39.22
CA VAL A 112 10.12 -7.42 39.91
C VAL A 112 9.93 -8.72 39.14
N ILE A 113 10.18 -9.85 39.81
CA ILE A 113 9.90 -11.17 39.25
C ILE A 113 8.45 -11.51 39.56
N LYS A 114 7.66 -11.77 38.52
CA LYS A 114 6.24 -12.10 38.66
C LYS A 114 6.08 -13.50 39.29
N PRO A 115 5.15 -13.66 40.25
CA PRO A 115 4.87 -14.97 40.85
C PRO A 115 4.31 -15.96 39.82
N GLU A 116 3.68 -15.44 38.77
CA GLU A 116 3.11 -16.20 37.65
C GLU A 116 3.61 -15.66 36.31
N ASP A 117 3.50 -16.47 35.26
CA ASP A 117 4.09 -16.18 33.95
C ASP A 117 3.09 -15.59 32.92
N TYR A 118 1.83 -15.39 33.31
CA TYR A 118 0.74 -14.98 32.40
C TYR A 118 1.00 -13.62 31.72
N ALA A 119 1.64 -12.68 32.42
CA ALA A 119 1.96 -11.35 31.88
C ALA A 119 2.95 -11.42 30.70
N CYS A 120 3.72 -12.51 30.60
CA CYS A 120 4.66 -12.79 29.52
C CYS A 120 4.20 -13.94 28.61
N GLY A 121 2.89 -14.24 28.56
CA GLY A 121 2.34 -15.28 27.68
C GLY A 121 2.48 -16.71 28.20
N GLY A 122 3.02 -16.92 29.41
CA GLY A 122 3.09 -18.23 30.04
C GLY A 122 1.72 -18.80 30.39
N SER A 123 1.52 -20.09 30.17
CA SER A 123 0.30 -20.78 30.59
C SER A 123 0.23 -20.85 32.11
N VAL A 124 -0.91 -20.49 32.69
CA VAL A 124 -1.21 -20.81 34.09
C VAL A 124 -1.09 -22.34 34.26
N PRO A 125 -0.33 -22.84 35.24
CA PRO A 125 -0.24 -24.28 35.46
C PRO A 125 -1.66 -24.86 35.63
N SER A 126 -2.03 -25.81 34.78
CA SER A 126 -3.33 -26.49 34.85
C SER A 126 -3.37 -27.43 36.05
N SER A 127 -3.58 -26.90 37.26
CA SER A 127 -3.81 -27.71 38.46
C SER A 127 -4.55 -26.96 39.56
N ILE A 128 -5.86 -26.78 39.37
CA ILE A 128 -6.82 -26.59 40.48
C ILE A 128 -7.65 -27.89 40.69
N HIS A 129 -7.48 -28.93 39.87
CA HIS A 129 -8.29 -30.16 39.92
C HIS A 129 -7.50 -31.44 40.26
N GLY A 130 -6.44 -31.34 41.06
CA GLY A 130 -5.65 -32.53 41.43
C GLY A 130 -5.06 -32.41 42.82
N ASN A 131 -5.66 -33.11 43.77
CA ASN A 131 -5.24 -33.26 45.15
C ASN A 131 -3.94 -34.09 45.21
N VAL A 132 -2.77 -33.49 44.95
CA VAL A 132 -1.46 -34.09 45.19
C VAL A 132 -0.45 -33.00 45.54
N ASN A 133 0.25 -33.18 46.67
CA ASN A 133 1.42 -32.42 47.12
C ASN A 133 2.41 -32.13 45.98
N ARG A 134 2.22 -31.01 45.27
CA ARG A 134 3.23 -30.44 44.37
C ARG A 134 3.78 -29.21 45.04
N THR A 135 5.06 -29.29 45.42
CA THR A 135 5.91 -28.15 45.68
C THR A 135 5.72 -27.15 44.53
N TRP A 136 5.07 -26.01 44.82
CA TRP A 136 5.27 -24.78 44.06
C TRP A 136 6.77 -24.69 43.74
N ASN A 137 7.18 -24.41 42.51
CA ASN A 137 8.60 -24.30 42.16
C ASN A 137 9.29 -23.38 43.18
N LEU A 138 9.98 -23.98 44.16
CA LEU A 138 10.40 -23.32 45.41
C LEU A 138 11.52 -22.29 45.17
N GLN A 139 11.98 -22.15 43.93
CA GLN A 139 13.07 -21.25 43.56
C GLN A 139 12.78 -20.54 42.23
N ARG A 140 11.70 -19.74 42.20
CA ARG A 140 11.46 -18.75 41.13
C ARG A 140 12.49 -17.64 41.24
N THR A 141 13.66 -17.87 40.65
CA THR A 141 14.76 -16.90 40.61
C THR A 141 15.11 -16.63 39.16
N LYS A 142 15.47 -15.38 38.86
CA LYS A 142 15.89 -14.97 37.52
C LYS A 142 17.22 -14.25 37.61
N ASN A 143 18.18 -14.73 36.82
CA ASN A 143 19.46 -14.05 36.63
C ASN A 143 19.27 -12.96 35.59
N LEU A 144 19.59 -11.73 35.97
CA LEU A 144 19.42 -10.54 35.16
C LEU A 144 20.78 -9.88 34.95
N GLN A 145 21.00 -9.48 33.72
CA GLN A 145 22.14 -8.68 33.30
C GLN A 145 21.62 -7.32 32.86
N VAL A 146 22.12 -6.26 33.49
CA VAL A 146 21.74 -4.88 33.18
C VAL A 146 22.96 -4.13 32.67
N THR A 147 22.78 -3.37 31.60
CA THR A 147 23.80 -2.46 31.06
C THR A 147 23.14 -1.16 30.66
N ILE A 148 23.64 -0.03 31.18
CA ILE A 148 23.14 1.30 30.81
C ILE A 148 24.11 1.92 29.82
N VAL A 149 23.64 2.24 28.62
CA VAL A 149 24.45 2.85 27.56
C VAL A 149 23.94 4.25 27.22
N PRO A 150 24.80 5.20 26.83
CA PRO A 150 24.36 6.48 26.29
C PRO A 150 23.51 6.29 25.04
N SER A 151 22.43 7.05 24.91
CA SER A 151 21.63 7.11 23.68
C SER A 151 22.33 7.94 22.59
N ILE A 152 21.77 7.93 21.38
CA ILE A 152 22.31 8.65 20.23
C ILE A 152 22.35 10.17 20.45
N LYS A 153 23.38 10.82 19.89
CA LYS A 153 23.56 12.28 19.98
C LYS A 153 22.63 13.01 19.01
N LYS A 154 22.28 14.27 19.31
CA LYS A 154 21.49 15.16 18.42
C LYS A 154 22.09 15.28 17.00
N SER A 155 23.41 15.19 16.86
CA SER A 155 24.09 15.20 15.55
C SER A 155 23.65 14.04 14.65
N VAL A 156 23.34 12.87 15.23
CA VAL A 156 22.90 11.68 14.50
C VAL A 156 21.51 11.89 13.93
N TYR A 157 20.59 12.51 14.67
CA TYR A 157 19.26 12.90 14.15
C TYR A 157 19.39 13.80 12.91
N VAL A 158 20.27 14.81 12.97
CA VAL A 158 20.49 15.73 11.83
C VAL A 158 21.08 14.99 10.64
N GLN A 159 22.07 14.11 10.86
CA GLN A 159 22.65 13.27 9.81
C GLN A 159 21.61 12.35 9.16
N ALA A 160 20.76 11.70 9.95
CA ALA A 160 19.71 10.82 9.46
C ALA A 160 18.66 11.58 8.65
N MET A 161 18.24 12.77 9.10
CA MET A 161 17.33 13.63 8.34
C MET A 161 17.95 14.04 7.00
N PHE A 162 19.19 14.55 7.01
CA PHE A 162 19.86 14.96 5.78
C PHE A 162 20.05 13.79 4.81
N PHE A 163 20.45 12.62 5.30
CA PHE A 163 20.56 11.40 4.50
C PHE A 163 19.22 11.04 3.85
N SER A 164 18.13 11.03 4.62
CA SER A 164 16.79 10.70 4.13
C SER A 164 16.34 11.65 3.02
N PHE A 165 16.37 12.97 3.27
CA PHE A 165 15.95 13.95 2.27
C PHE A 165 16.86 13.99 1.04
N LEU A 166 18.19 13.90 1.21
CA LEU A 166 19.13 13.91 0.09
C LEU A 166 18.98 12.66 -0.80
N SER A 167 18.76 11.49 -0.18
CA SER A 167 18.55 10.24 -0.92
C SER A 167 17.37 10.35 -1.88
N PHE A 168 16.23 10.92 -1.45
CA PHE A 168 15.06 11.11 -2.31
C PHE A 168 15.17 12.31 -3.23
N LEU A 169 15.86 13.39 -2.84
CA LEU A 169 16.12 14.53 -3.73
C LEU A 169 16.92 14.11 -4.97
N SER A 170 17.75 13.07 -4.87
CA SER A 170 18.48 12.51 -6.03
C SER A 170 17.54 12.06 -7.15
N PHE A 171 16.34 11.55 -6.83
CA PHE A 171 15.33 11.15 -7.82
C PHE A 171 14.73 12.36 -8.54
N TYR A 172 14.53 13.48 -7.83
CA TYR A 172 14.08 14.74 -8.43
C TYR A 172 15.11 15.26 -9.41
N LEU A 173 16.39 15.27 -9.02
CA LEU A 173 17.49 15.67 -9.90
C LEU A 173 17.55 14.75 -11.12
N GLY A 174 17.44 13.43 -10.94
CA GLY A 174 17.36 12.46 -12.03
C GLY A 174 16.20 12.73 -12.99
N SER A 175 15.01 13.03 -12.48
CA SER A 175 13.83 13.39 -13.28
C SER A 175 14.06 14.67 -14.10
N VAL A 176 14.68 15.69 -13.51
CA VAL A 176 15.04 16.94 -14.21
C VAL A 176 16.06 16.68 -15.32
N VAL A 177 17.09 15.87 -15.05
CA VAL A 177 18.09 15.48 -16.07
C VAL A 177 17.43 14.74 -17.23
N VAL A 178 16.55 13.77 -16.94
CA VAL A 178 15.79 13.06 -17.98
C VAL A 178 14.91 14.03 -18.78
N ALA A 179 14.20 14.94 -18.11
CA ALA A 179 13.38 15.95 -18.77
C ALA A 179 14.22 16.88 -19.68
N PHE A 180 15.40 17.29 -19.22
CA PHE A 180 16.33 18.13 -19.97
C PHE A 180 16.92 17.41 -21.18
N VAL A 181 17.31 16.14 -21.04
CA VAL A 181 17.78 15.31 -22.16
C VAL A 181 16.67 15.14 -23.21
N HIS A 182 15.42 14.89 -22.78
CA HIS A 182 14.28 14.85 -23.69
C HIS A 182 14.05 16.18 -24.41
N TYR A 183 14.15 17.31 -23.69
CA TYR A 183 14.02 18.63 -24.29
C TYR A 183 15.09 18.89 -25.36
N ILE A 184 16.35 18.56 -25.09
CA ILE A 184 17.45 18.69 -26.07
C ILE A 184 17.20 17.79 -27.28
N ARG A 185 16.80 16.53 -27.09
CA ARG A 185 16.52 15.60 -28.20
C ARG A 185 15.40 16.12 -29.11
N VAL A 186 14.31 16.62 -28.53
CA VAL A 186 13.19 17.19 -29.29
C VAL A 186 13.63 18.44 -30.04
N ARG A 187 14.37 19.35 -29.39
CA ARG A 187 14.87 20.58 -30.04
C ARG A 187 15.84 20.27 -31.17
N ARG A 188 16.77 19.32 -31.00
CA ARG A 188 17.68 18.88 -32.08
C ARG A 188 16.91 18.28 -33.26
N LYS A 189 15.88 17.46 -33.01
CA LYS A 189 15.05 16.87 -34.07
C LYS A 189 14.26 17.94 -34.82
N ALA A 190 13.73 18.95 -34.12
CA ALA A 190 13.06 20.10 -34.72
C ALA A 190 14.02 20.99 -35.53
N SER A 191 15.26 21.17 -35.07
CA SER A 191 16.30 21.92 -35.81
C SER A 191 16.81 21.15 -37.03
N ALA A 192 16.98 19.83 -36.94
CA ALA A 192 17.38 18.98 -38.07
C ALA A 192 16.29 18.93 -39.16
N GLY A 193 15.01 18.88 -38.76
CA GLY A 193 13.88 18.96 -39.70
C GLY A 193 13.71 20.33 -40.38
N ARG A 194 14.35 21.39 -39.88
CA ARG A 194 14.39 22.71 -40.54
C ARG A 194 15.59 22.91 -41.46
N LEU A 195 16.57 22.01 -41.44
CA LEU A 195 17.83 22.15 -42.21
C LEU A 195 17.89 21.26 -43.47
N SER A 196 16.77 20.63 -43.87
CA SER A 196 16.65 19.98 -45.19
C SER A 196 15.55 20.64 -46.03
N PRO A 197 15.88 21.72 -46.75
CA PRO A 197 15.32 21.99 -48.07
C PRO A 197 16.23 21.39 -49.17
N GLU A 198 15.60 20.70 -50.13
CA GLU A 198 16.12 20.21 -51.42
C GLU A 198 17.13 19.03 -51.42
N ASP A 199 16.67 17.83 -51.82
CA ASP A 199 16.90 17.30 -53.17
C ASP A 199 16.22 15.93 -53.38
N GLY A 200 15.60 15.73 -54.56
CA GLY A 200 15.35 14.39 -55.12
C GLY A 200 13.90 13.88 -55.25
N SER A 201 13.14 14.46 -56.17
CA SER A 201 12.26 13.77 -57.16
C SER A 201 11.90 12.28 -56.94
N GLY A 202 10.60 11.96 -56.83
CA GLY A 202 10.08 10.62 -57.18
C GLY A 202 8.71 10.23 -56.63
N ILE A 203 7.66 10.44 -57.44
CA ILE A 203 6.33 9.78 -57.42
C ILE A 203 5.38 10.18 -56.28
N MET A 204 4.58 11.21 -56.58
CA MET A 204 3.34 11.56 -55.89
C MET A 204 2.16 10.87 -56.60
N THR A 205 1.76 9.68 -56.14
CA THR A 205 0.43 9.14 -56.47
C THR A 205 -0.60 9.79 -55.55
N SER A 206 -1.13 10.91 -56.03
CA SER A 206 -2.39 11.49 -55.56
C SER A 206 -3.55 10.57 -55.98
N SER A 207 -4.21 9.93 -55.02
CA SER A 207 -5.51 9.29 -55.22
C SER A 207 -6.60 10.27 -54.77
N HIS A 208 -7.14 11.02 -55.74
CA HIS A 208 -8.39 11.77 -55.60
C HIS A 208 -9.58 10.82 -55.33
N PRO A 209 -10.59 11.23 -54.54
CA PRO A 209 -11.85 10.51 -54.46
C PRO A 209 -12.70 10.79 -55.71
N ILE A 210 -13.30 9.73 -56.22
CA ILE A 210 -14.17 9.67 -57.39
C ILE A 210 -15.49 10.39 -57.07
N THR A 211 -15.80 11.47 -57.77
CA THR A 211 -17.16 12.03 -57.88
C THR A 211 -17.68 11.72 -59.28
N ALA A 212 -18.81 11.02 -59.34
CA ALA A 212 -19.48 10.65 -60.58
C ALA A 212 -20.06 11.88 -61.29
N SER A 213 -19.85 11.91 -62.60
CA SER A 213 -20.29 12.86 -63.61
C SER A 213 -21.80 12.91 -63.83
N THR A 214 -22.35 14.08 -64.15
CA THR A 214 -23.03 14.38 -65.46
C THR A 214 -23.45 15.87 -65.52
N PRO A 215 -23.65 16.45 -66.73
CA PRO A 215 -23.22 17.82 -67.02
C PRO A 215 -24.33 18.80 -67.48
N GLU A 216 -23.91 20.07 -67.53
CA GLU A 216 -24.35 21.15 -68.45
C GLU A 216 -25.73 21.81 -68.32
N GLY A 217 -25.71 23.14 -68.24
CA GLY A 217 -26.63 23.98 -69.03
C GLY A 217 -27.20 25.24 -68.36
N SER A 218 -26.77 26.41 -68.87
CA SER A 218 -27.56 27.67 -69.01
C SER A 218 -27.94 28.45 -67.72
N SER A 219 -27.32 29.60 -67.42
CA SER A 219 -27.56 30.96 -67.97
C SER A 219 -28.82 31.68 -67.44
N TYR A 220 -28.59 32.93 -67.01
CA TYR A 220 -29.49 34.10 -66.97
C TYR A 220 -30.42 34.35 -65.75
N GLY A 221 -30.18 35.48 -65.07
CA GLY A 221 -31.17 36.57 -64.98
C GLY A 221 -32.12 36.65 -63.78
N ALA A 222 -31.89 37.69 -62.97
CA ALA A 222 -32.87 38.74 -62.63
C ALA A 222 -33.95 38.57 -61.52
N ILE A 223 -33.77 39.40 -60.48
CA ILE A 223 -34.66 40.39 -59.82
C ILE A 223 -36.02 39.97 -59.19
N ASP A 224 -36.09 40.26 -57.88
CA ASP A 224 -37.15 40.77 -56.97
C ASP A 224 -38.63 40.34 -56.95
N GLU A 225 -39.11 40.44 -55.70
CA GLU A 225 -40.38 41.01 -55.22
C GLU A 225 -41.56 40.10 -54.83
N SER A 226 -41.68 39.95 -53.50
CA SER A 226 -42.82 40.35 -52.66
C SER A 226 -44.18 39.63 -52.69
N SER A 227 -44.59 39.25 -51.47
CA SER A 227 -45.90 39.45 -50.83
C SER A 227 -47.06 38.43 -50.97
N SER A 228 -47.26 37.75 -49.83
CA SER A 228 -48.51 37.60 -49.08
C SER A 228 -49.53 36.46 -49.37
N SER A 229 -49.78 35.74 -48.28
CA SER A 229 -51.08 35.33 -47.71
C SER A 229 -51.54 33.87 -47.89
N GLY A 230 -51.84 33.23 -46.74
CA GLY A 230 -52.85 32.18 -46.64
C GLY A 230 -52.46 30.88 -45.92
N GLY A 231 -52.74 30.80 -44.61
CA GLY A 231 -53.51 29.66 -44.06
C GLY A 231 -52.81 28.41 -43.52
N HIS A 232 -52.79 28.32 -42.18
CA HIS A 232 -53.04 27.14 -41.32
C HIS A 232 -52.09 25.91 -41.27
N GLN A 233 -51.38 25.86 -40.12
CA GLN A 233 -51.22 24.75 -39.16
C GLN A 233 -51.04 23.29 -39.68
N LEU A 234 -49.85 22.71 -39.42
CA LEU A 234 -49.70 21.61 -38.46
C LEU A 234 -48.23 21.49 -37.98
N SER A 235 -48.10 21.17 -36.70
CA SER A 235 -46.94 21.19 -35.80
C SER A 235 -45.84 20.16 -36.03
N SER A 236 -44.56 20.58 -35.88
CA SER A 236 -43.47 19.86 -35.17
C SER A 236 -42.23 20.78 -35.05
N PRO A 237 -41.57 20.90 -33.88
CA PRO A 237 -40.48 21.86 -33.70
C PRO A 237 -39.12 21.30 -34.14
N GLU A 238 -38.48 22.00 -35.08
CA GLU A 238 -37.02 21.95 -35.31
C GLU A 238 -36.29 22.49 -34.07
N ARG A 239 -35.39 21.68 -33.50
CA ARG A 239 -34.45 22.13 -32.47
C ARG A 239 -33.12 22.50 -33.14
N ARG A 240 -32.96 23.79 -33.41
CA ARG A 240 -31.65 24.44 -33.62
C ARG A 240 -30.78 24.22 -32.37
N PRO A 241 -29.47 23.96 -32.48
CA PRO A 241 -28.58 23.91 -31.32
C PRO A 241 -28.32 25.34 -30.80
N PRO A 242 -28.39 25.61 -29.48
CA PRO A 242 -27.93 26.87 -28.94
C PRO A 242 -26.40 26.81 -28.72
N THR A 243 -25.72 27.77 -29.32
CA THR A 243 -24.46 28.32 -28.83
C THR A 243 -24.69 28.96 -27.46
N GLY A 244 -23.96 28.55 -26.42
CA GLY A 244 -23.98 29.26 -25.13
C GLY A 244 -23.26 28.58 -23.96
N SER A 245 -22.18 29.24 -23.53
CA SER A 245 -21.60 29.40 -22.17
C SER A 245 -21.24 28.20 -21.29
N ASP A 246 -19.98 28.22 -20.86
CA ASP A 246 -19.44 27.56 -19.67
C ASP A 246 -20.28 27.91 -18.43
N THR A 247 -20.86 26.89 -17.79
CA THR A 247 -21.33 27.01 -16.40
C THR A 247 -21.13 25.68 -15.69
N ASP A 248 -20.49 25.76 -14.54
CA ASP A 248 -20.06 24.66 -13.68
C ASP A 248 -21.25 24.27 -12.77
N SER A 249 -22.03 23.28 -13.18
CA SER A 249 -23.02 22.63 -12.29
C SER A 249 -22.88 21.12 -12.42
N SER A 250 -22.12 20.54 -11.49
CA SER A 250 -22.06 19.12 -11.24
C SER A 250 -23.21 18.74 -10.31
N VAL A 251 -23.92 17.64 -10.61
CA VAL A 251 -24.40 16.61 -9.65
C VAL A 251 -25.58 15.77 -10.18
N GLU A 252 -26.31 16.12 -11.27
CA GLU A 252 -27.54 15.35 -11.62
C GLU A 252 -27.59 14.59 -12.98
N GLU A 253 -26.49 14.44 -13.73
CA GLU A 253 -26.51 13.71 -15.03
C GLU A 253 -25.69 12.40 -15.06
N GLU A 254 -25.34 11.79 -13.91
CA GLU A 254 -24.32 10.72 -13.88
C GLU A 254 -24.79 9.28 -14.15
N SER A 255 -26.08 8.99 -14.34
CA SER A 255 -26.54 7.65 -14.77
C SER A 255 -26.72 7.49 -16.28
N ASP A 256 -26.69 8.57 -17.06
CA ASP A 256 -27.11 8.59 -18.48
C ASP A 256 -25.95 8.76 -19.48
N PHE A 257 -24.70 8.58 -19.06
CA PHE A 257 -23.54 8.76 -19.95
C PHE A 257 -23.29 7.61 -20.94
N ASP A 258 -23.89 6.45 -20.73
CA ASP A 258 -23.88 5.37 -21.71
C ASP A 258 -25.34 5.14 -22.12
N THR A 259 -25.75 5.65 -23.28
CA THR A 259 -27.11 5.38 -23.78
C THR A 259 -27.24 3.86 -23.97
N MET A 260 -28.31 3.25 -23.46
CA MET A 260 -28.57 1.80 -23.58
C MET A 260 -28.27 1.19 -24.97
N PRO A 261 -28.54 1.85 -26.11
CA PRO A 261 -28.13 1.36 -27.44
C PRO A 261 -26.61 1.33 -27.71
N GLU A 262 -25.82 2.25 -27.13
CA GLU A 262 -24.35 2.27 -27.31
C GLU A 262 -23.72 1.04 -26.64
N ILE A 263 -24.17 0.69 -25.42
CA ILE A 263 -23.71 -0.49 -24.66
C ILE A 263 -23.99 -1.79 -25.44
N GLU A 264 -25.17 -1.92 -26.07
CA GLU A 264 -25.53 -3.11 -26.83
C GLU A 264 -24.76 -3.20 -28.16
N SER A 265 -24.53 -2.08 -28.83
CA SER A 265 -23.75 -2.05 -30.08
C SER A 265 -22.27 -2.44 -29.87
N ASP A 266 -21.64 -1.97 -28.79
CA ASP A 266 -20.24 -2.31 -28.47
C ASP A 266 -20.10 -3.79 -28.06
N LYS A 267 -21.05 -4.32 -27.28
CA LYS A 267 -21.10 -5.75 -26.93
C LYS A 267 -21.26 -6.65 -28.17
N ASN A 268 -22.01 -6.20 -29.17
CA ASN A 268 -22.20 -6.95 -30.41
C ASN A 268 -20.94 -7.00 -31.30
N VAL A 269 -20.13 -5.94 -31.31
CA VAL A 269 -18.84 -5.94 -32.02
C VAL A 269 -17.82 -6.85 -31.32
N ILE A 270 -17.77 -6.81 -29.99
CA ILE A 270 -16.88 -7.68 -29.20
C ILE A 270 -17.24 -9.17 -29.39
N ARG A 271 -18.53 -9.48 -29.57
CA ARG A 271 -19.03 -10.85 -29.76
C ARG A 271 -18.76 -11.43 -31.14
N THR A 272 -18.50 -10.60 -32.15
CA THR A 272 -18.43 -11.05 -33.56
C THR A 272 -17.00 -11.19 -34.11
N LYS A 273 -15.97 -10.69 -33.41
CA LYS A 273 -14.57 -10.74 -33.86
C LYS A 273 -13.71 -11.66 -32.99
N VAL A 274 -12.92 -12.53 -33.64
CA VAL A 274 -11.93 -13.42 -32.99
C VAL A 274 -10.64 -12.67 -32.60
N PHE A 275 -10.28 -11.62 -33.34
CA PHE A 275 -9.16 -10.74 -33.03
C PHE A 275 -9.68 -9.31 -32.80
N LEU A 276 -9.37 -8.76 -31.63
CA LEU A 276 -9.76 -7.41 -31.24
C LEU A 276 -8.55 -6.48 -31.35
N TYR A 277 -8.79 -5.32 -31.96
CA TYR A 277 -7.82 -4.23 -32.03
C TYR A 277 -8.27 -3.07 -31.15
N LEU A 278 -7.34 -2.23 -30.73
CA LEU A 278 -7.62 -1.14 -29.80
C LEU A 278 -8.67 -0.16 -30.36
N SER A 279 -8.72 0.02 -31.68
CA SER A 279 -9.77 0.82 -32.35
C SER A 279 -11.19 0.30 -32.13
N ASP A 280 -11.36 -1.00 -31.88
CA ASP A 280 -12.67 -1.58 -31.57
C ASP A 280 -13.13 -1.26 -30.14
N LEU A 281 -12.21 -0.86 -29.25
CA LEU A 281 -12.45 -0.57 -27.83
C LEU A 281 -12.05 0.86 -27.43
N SER A 282 -11.97 1.77 -28.40
CA SER A 282 -11.68 3.20 -28.20
C SER A 282 -12.67 4.10 -28.97
N ARG A 283 -13.96 3.77 -28.90
CA ARG A 283 -15.06 4.42 -29.61
C ARG A 283 -15.72 5.53 -28.81
N LYS A 284 -15.66 5.47 -27.47
CA LYS A 284 -16.29 6.47 -26.61
C LYS A 284 -15.64 7.85 -26.76
N ASP A 285 -16.44 8.91 -26.63
CA ASP A 285 -15.92 10.27 -26.68
C ASP A 285 -14.94 10.49 -25.51
N ARG A 286 -13.72 10.90 -25.87
CA ARG A 286 -12.65 11.21 -24.94
C ARG A 286 -13.05 12.22 -23.87
N ARG A 287 -13.93 13.17 -24.16
CA ARG A 287 -14.41 14.16 -23.15
C ARG A 287 -15.17 13.46 -22.03
N ILE A 288 -16.04 12.52 -22.38
CA ILE A 288 -16.82 11.72 -21.43
C ILE A 288 -15.88 10.85 -20.60
N VAL A 289 -14.98 10.15 -21.28
CA VAL A 289 -13.99 9.27 -20.65
C VAL A 289 -13.04 10.06 -19.71
N SER A 290 -12.61 11.27 -20.10
CA SER A 290 -11.78 12.12 -19.25
C SER A 290 -12.51 12.62 -18.01
N LYS A 291 -13.81 12.94 -18.09
CA LYS A 291 -14.61 13.32 -16.91
C LYS A 291 -14.71 12.13 -15.95
N LYS A 292 -15.02 10.93 -16.46
CA LYS A 292 -15.08 9.68 -15.69
C LYS A 292 -13.79 9.41 -14.90
N TYR A 293 -12.62 9.67 -15.49
CA TYR A 293 -11.34 9.46 -14.80
C TYR A 293 -10.94 10.55 -13.81
N LYS A 294 -11.46 11.77 -13.93
CA LYS A 294 -11.25 12.81 -12.89
C LYS A 294 -11.93 12.44 -11.57
N ILE A 295 -13.02 11.67 -11.62
CA ILE A 295 -13.72 11.17 -10.43
C ILE A 295 -12.80 10.27 -9.59
N TYR A 296 -11.95 9.45 -10.23
CA TYR A 296 -10.99 8.62 -9.50
C TYR A 296 -10.06 9.45 -8.60
N PHE A 297 -9.60 10.60 -9.11
CA PHE A 297 -8.72 11.52 -8.39
C PHE A 297 -9.41 12.20 -7.22
N TRP A 298 -10.63 12.73 -7.41
CA TRP A 298 -11.35 13.37 -6.31
C TRP A 298 -11.77 12.38 -5.23
N ASN A 299 -12.25 11.20 -5.61
CA ASN A 299 -12.68 10.18 -4.66
C ASN A 299 -11.53 9.69 -3.78
N ILE A 300 -10.32 9.47 -4.32
CA ILE A 300 -9.18 9.05 -3.48
C ILE A 300 -8.78 10.13 -2.48
N ILE A 301 -8.87 11.41 -2.85
CA ILE A 301 -8.58 12.53 -1.93
C ILE A 301 -9.62 12.55 -0.81
N THR A 302 -10.91 12.41 -1.14
CA THR A 302 -11.97 12.34 -0.14
C THR A 302 -11.74 11.16 0.81
N ILE A 303 -11.50 9.95 0.28
CA ILE A 303 -11.21 8.77 1.10
C ILE A 303 -9.98 9.00 1.99
N ALA A 304 -8.90 9.56 1.43
CA ALA A 304 -7.69 9.87 2.18
C ALA A 304 -7.91 10.79 3.37
N VAL A 305 -8.68 11.87 3.20
CA VAL A 305 -8.96 12.82 4.29
C VAL A 305 -9.81 12.16 5.37
N PHE A 306 -10.93 11.53 5.00
CA PHE A 306 -11.83 10.90 5.98
C PHE A 306 -11.20 9.70 6.69
N TYR A 307 -10.23 9.04 6.05
CA TYR A 307 -9.50 7.93 6.67
C TYR A 307 -8.33 8.41 7.54
N ALA A 308 -7.56 9.41 7.10
CA ALA A 308 -6.39 9.89 7.85
C ALA A 308 -6.72 10.64 9.14
N LEU A 309 -7.81 11.43 9.15
CA LEU A 309 -8.22 12.19 10.34
C LEU A 309 -8.41 11.32 11.60
N PRO A 310 -9.23 10.24 11.59
CA PRO A 310 -9.39 9.40 12.76
C PRO A 310 -8.11 8.62 13.10
N VAL A 311 -7.29 8.25 12.11
CA VAL A 311 -6.00 7.56 12.34
C VAL A 311 -5.03 8.45 13.12
N ILE A 312 -4.89 9.70 12.71
CA ILE A 312 -4.04 10.68 13.39
C ILE A 312 -4.56 10.96 14.81
N GLN A 313 -5.88 11.08 14.99
CA GLN A 313 -6.45 11.25 16.32
C GLN A 313 -6.15 10.05 17.22
N LEU A 314 -6.36 8.83 16.72
CA LEU A 314 -6.17 7.61 17.49
C LEU A 314 -4.72 7.41 17.91
N VAL A 315 -3.75 7.66 17.01
CA VAL A 315 -2.33 7.50 17.35
C VAL A 315 -1.88 8.52 18.40
N ILE A 316 -2.36 9.77 18.33
CA ILE A 316 -2.08 10.78 19.36
C ILE A 316 -2.66 10.34 20.71
N THR A 317 -3.86 9.76 20.72
CA THR A 317 -4.47 9.22 21.94
C THR A 317 -3.64 8.07 22.51
N TYR A 318 -3.26 7.06 21.72
CA TYR A 318 -2.43 5.96 22.21
C TYR A 318 -1.08 6.44 22.74
N GLN A 319 -0.44 7.38 22.05
CA GLN A 319 0.83 7.90 22.49
C GLN A 319 0.72 8.72 23.78
N THR A 320 -0.40 9.41 23.98
CA THR A 320 -0.70 10.06 25.26
C THR A 320 -0.90 9.04 26.37
N VAL A 321 -1.65 7.96 26.11
CA VAL A 321 -1.87 6.88 27.09
C VAL A 321 -0.54 6.25 27.50
N VAL A 322 0.34 5.92 26.55
CA VAL A 322 1.67 5.36 26.86
C VAL A 322 2.52 6.33 27.68
N ASN A 323 2.56 7.61 27.30
CA ASN A 323 3.37 8.59 28.02
C ASN A 323 2.83 8.90 29.43
N VAL A 324 1.50 8.89 29.63
CA VAL A 324 0.87 9.17 30.93
C VAL A 324 0.90 7.95 31.86
N THR A 325 0.61 6.75 31.34
CA THR A 325 0.61 5.53 32.14
C THR A 325 2.00 4.94 32.35
N GLY A 326 2.97 5.32 31.50
CA GLY A 326 4.29 4.71 31.46
C GLY A 326 4.30 3.26 30.97
N ASN A 327 3.17 2.72 30.53
CA ASN A 327 3.06 1.34 30.08
C ASN A 327 3.59 1.18 28.65
N GLN A 328 4.79 0.64 28.52
CA GLN A 328 5.42 0.38 27.21
C GLN A 328 5.00 -0.96 26.60
N ASP A 329 4.11 -1.72 27.23
CA ASP A 329 3.53 -2.96 26.68
C ASP A 329 2.39 -2.70 25.69
N ILE A 330 1.93 -1.45 25.56
CA ILE A 330 0.85 -1.05 24.64
C ILE A 330 1.33 -1.04 23.18
N CYS A 331 2.55 -0.59 22.92
CA CYS A 331 3.09 -0.42 21.57
C CYS A 331 4.30 -1.36 21.33
N TYR A 332 4.33 -1.99 20.17
CA TYR A 332 5.30 -3.04 19.82
C TYR A 332 6.48 -2.49 19.00
N TYR A 333 7.43 -1.84 19.67
CA TYR A 333 8.62 -1.31 19.00
C TYR A 333 9.80 -2.28 19.00
N ASN A 334 10.76 -1.97 18.13
CA ASN A 334 12.15 -2.30 18.35
C ASN A 334 12.77 -1.28 19.32
N PHE A 335 12.56 -1.44 20.63
CA PHE A 335 13.04 -0.55 21.68
C PHE A 335 14.56 -0.36 21.71
N LEU A 336 15.34 -1.27 21.12
CA LEU A 336 16.79 -1.10 20.96
C LEU A 336 17.17 -0.06 19.89
N CYS A 337 16.24 0.28 18.99
CA CYS A 337 16.42 1.27 17.92
C CYS A 337 15.33 2.36 17.89
N ALA A 338 14.37 2.34 18.82
CA ALA A 338 13.33 3.36 18.90
C ALA A 338 13.92 4.69 19.40
N HIS A 339 13.87 5.71 18.57
CA HIS A 339 14.45 7.02 18.86
C HIS A 339 13.36 8.07 19.11
N PRO A 340 13.16 8.52 20.36
CA PRO A 340 12.13 9.49 20.68
C PRO A 340 12.50 10.89 20.19
N LEU A 341 11.51 11.67 19.76
CA LEU A 341 11.65 13.10 19.48
C LEU A 341 10.36 13.84 19.85
N GLY A 342 10.46 14.76 20.82
CA GLY A 342 9.27 15.45 21.34
C GLY A 342 8.33 14.47 22.04
N VAL A 343 7.08 14.38 21.54
CA VAL A 343 6.04 13.48 22.08
C VAL A 343 6.04 12.10 21.41
N LEU A 344 6.83 11.89 20.35
CA LEU A 344 6.83 10.68 19.54
C LEU A 344 7.90 9.70 20.04
N SER A 345 7.52 8.44 20.29
CA SER A 345 8.45 7.41 20.77
C SER A 345 9.39 6.85 19.68
N ALA A 346 8.92 6.75 18.44
CA ALA A 346 9.65 6.15 17.32
C ALA A 346 9.72 7.12 16.12
N PHE A 347 10.50 8.19 16.24
CA PHE A 347 10.64 9.20 15.19
C PHE A 347 11.34 8.66 13.94
N ASN A 348 12.23 7.67 14.10
CA ASN A 348 12.92 7.01 13.00
C ASN A 348 11.95 6.41 11.97
N ASN A 349 10.88 5.75 12.43
CA ASN A 349 9.86 5.16 11.56
C ASN A 349 9.04 6.20 10.79
N ILE A 350 8.84 7.40 11.36
CA ILE A 350 8.19 8.50 10.60
C ILE A 350 9.13 8.98 9.49
N LEU A 351 10.41 9.17 9.83
CA LEU A 351 11.40 9.68 8.89
C LEU A 351 11.64 8.72 7.73
N SER A 352 11.64 7.40 7.97
CA SER A 352 11.82 6.38 6.93
C SER A 352 10.65 6.34 5.92
N ASN A 353 9.43 6.68 6.34
CA ASN A 353 8.23 6.74 5.49
C ASN A 353 8.07 8.05 4.68
N VAL A 354 8.89 9.08 4.94
CA VAL A 354 8.89 10.33 4.14
C VAL A 354 9.18 10.05 2.66
N GLY A 355 9.86 8.95 2.36
CA GLY A 355 10.15 8.50 1.00
C GLY A 355 8.92 8.31 0.13
N HIS A 356 7.88 7.65 0.64
CA HIS A 356 6.63 7.42 -0.09
C HIS A 356 5.93 8.74 -0.42
N MET A 357 5.94 9.69 0.51
CA MET A 357 5.40 11.04 0.28
C MET A 357 6.18 11.80 -0.81
N LEU A 358 7.52 11.83 -0.70
CA LEU A 358 8.35 12.56 -1.65
C LEU A 358 8.32 11.93 -3.05
N LEU A 359 8.39 10.60 -3.17
CA LEU A 359 8.34 9.93 -4.46
C LEU A 359 6.94 9.91 -5.06
N GLY A 360 5.88 9.84 -4.24
CA GLY A 360 4.51 10.04 -4.67
C GLY A 360 4.29 11.42 -5.27
N PHE A 361 4.78 12.48 -4.60
CA PHE A 361 4.73 13.84 -5.14
C PHE A 361 5.53 13.98 -6.45
N LEU A 362 6.72 13.41 -6.53
CA LEU A 362 7.52 13.40 -7.76
C LEU A 362 6.77 12.72 -8.91
N PHE A 363 6.12 11.58 -8.63
CA PHE A 363 5.32 10.89 -9.62
C PHE A 363 4.17 11.77 -10.13
N LEU A 364 3.46 12.47 -9.25
CA LEU A 364 2.42 13.42 -9.63
C LEU A 364 2.96 14.54 -10.53
N LEU A 365 4.16 15.08 -10.25
CA LEU A 365 4.80 16.08 -11.12
C LEU A 365 5.13 15.51 -12.51
N ILE A 366 5.59 14.26 -12.59
CA ILE A 366 5.89 13.59 -13.87
C ILE A 366 4.60 13.38 -14.67
N VAL A 367 3.53 12.92 -14.01
CA VAL A 367 2.20 12.74 -14.61
C VAL A 367 1.64 14.07 -15.08
N LEU A 368 1.72 15.12 -14.26
CA LEU A 368 1.28 16.48 -14.59
C LEU A 368 2.00 17.04 -15.82
N ARG A 369 3.32 16.87 -15.89
CA ARG A 369 4.10 17.27 -17.07
C ARG A 369 3.61 16.54 -18.32
N ARG A 370 3.38 15.22 -18.25
CA ARG A 370 2.87 14.43 -19.38
C ARG A 370 1.44 14.85 -19.78
N ASP A 371 0.56 15.13 -18.82
CA ASP A 371 -0.80 15.60 -19.06
C ASP A 371 -0.81 16.97 -19.76
N ILE A 372 -0.01 17.94 -19.29
CA ILE A 372 0.10 19.26 -19.93
C ILE A 372 0.61 19.14 -21.38
N LEU A 373 1.65 18.34 -21.62
CA LEU A 373 2.17 18.12 -22.97
C LEU A 373 1.13 17.47 -23.89
N HIS A 374 0.39 16.49 -23.37
CA HIS A 374 -0.66 15.82 -24.10
C HIS A 374 -1.83 16.76 -24.43
N ARG A 375 -2.28 17.60 -23.49
CA ARG A 375 -3.34 18.59 -23.72
C ARG A 375 -2.95 19.61 -24.78
N ARG A 376 -1.71 20.10 -24.78
CA ARG A 376 -1.22 21.01 -25.82
C ARG A 376 -1.22 20.36 -27.20
N ALA A 377 -0.78 19.10 -27.30
CA ALA A 377 -0.81 18.35 -28.56
C ALA A 377 -2.25 18.16 -29.09
N MET A 378 -3.22 18.02 -28.17
CA MET A 378 -4.65 17.95 -28.51
C MET A 378 -5.23 19.26 -29.00
N GLU A 379 -4.88 20.38 -28.37
CA GLU A 379 -5.31 21.72 -28.80
C GLU A 379 -4.82 22.01 -30.23
N MET A 380 -3.64 21.51 -30.58
CA MET A 380 -3.07 21.60 -31.93
C MET A 380 -3.69 20.60 -32.94
N LYS A 381 -4.69 19.79 -32.53
CA LYS A 381 -5.37 18.75 -33.33
C LYS A 381 -4.37 17.82 -34.05
N ASP A 382 -3.30 17.44 -33.37
CA ASP A 382 -2.29 16.58 -33.96
C ASP A 382 -2.88 15.21 -34.30
N ILE A 383 -2.78 14.78 -35.57
CA ILE A 383 -3.36 13.53 -36.10
C ILE A 383 -2.87 12.33 -35.28
N TYR A 384 -1.61 12.36 -34.83
CA TYR A 384 -1.02 11.32 -33.98
C TYR A 384 -1.70 11.18 -32.61
N THR A 385 -2.35 12.23 -32.09
CA THR A 385 -3.06 12.15 -30.80
C THR A 385 -4.49 11.64 -30.91
N LEU A 386 -5.08 11.71 -32.11
CA LEU A 386 -6.47 11.34 -32.34
C LEU A 386 -6.61 9.87 -32.75
N ASP A 387 -5.76 9.37 -33.64
CA ASP A 387 -5.92 8.04 -34.27
C ASP A 387 -4.77 7.05 -33.98
N TYR A 388 -3.70 7.52 -33.33
CA TYR A 388 -2.52 6.73 -33.01
C TYR A 388 -2.35 6.54 -31.51
N GLY A 389 -1.59 5.50 -31.15
CA GLY A 389 -1.25 5.15 -29.78
C GLY A 389 -2.43 4.78 -28.90
N ILE A 390 -2.10 4.45 -27.65
CA ILE A 390 -3.12 4.14 -26.65
C ILE A 390 -3.78 5.44 -26.18
N PRO A 391 -5.13 5.50 -26.10
CA PRO A 391 -5.83 6.65 -25.51
C PRO A 391 -5.28 6.97 -24.11
N LYS A 392 -4.70 8.17 -23.96
CA LYS A 392 -4.04 8.57 -22.71
C LYS A 392 -5.05 9.19 -21.75
N HIS A 393 -5.14 8.62 -20.56
CA HIS A 393 -5.95 9.14 -19.46
C HIS A 393 -5.11 9.15 -18.18
N PHE A 394 -4.97 10.34 -17.58
CA PHE A 394 -4.06 10.54 -16.44
C PHE A 394 -4.75 10.42 -15.06
N GLY A 395 -6.09 10.39 -15.00
CA GLY A 395 -6.84 10.38 -13.74
C GLY A 395 -6.47 9.23 -12.79
N LEU A 396 -6.32 8.00 -13.31
CA LEU A 396 -5.86 6.84 -12.53
C LEU A 396 -4.41 7.00 -12.05
N PHE A 397 -3.52 7.57 -12.87
CA PHE A 397 -2.14 7.83 -12.44
C PHE A 397 -2.07 8.89 -11.34
N TYR A 398 -2.89 9.95 -11.40
CA TYR A 398 -3.00 10.89 -10.30
C TYR A 398 -3.53 10.20 -9.03
N ALA A 399 -4.51 9.31 -9.16
CA ALA A 399 -5.02 8.55 -8.02
C ALA A 399 -3.95 7.64 -7.39
N MET A 400 -3.15 6.95 -8.21
CA MET A 400 -2.02 6.13 -7.74
C MET A 400 -0.97 6.96 -7.01
N GLY A 401 -0.62 8.15 -7.52
CA GLY A 401 0.34 9.05 -6.88
C GLY A 401 -0.12 9.56 -5.51
N ILE A 402 -1.40 9.95 -5.41
CA ILE A 402 -2.01 10.35 -4.12
C ILE A 402 -2.07 9.15 -3.16
N ALA A 403 -2.44 7.97 -3.64
CA ALA A 403 -2.45 6.76 -2.82
C ALA A 403 -1.07 6.44 -2.23
N LEU A 404 0.01 6.59 -3.01
CA LEU A 404 1.38 6.41 -2.52
C LEU A 404 1.80 7.47 -1.48
N MET A 405 1.37 8.73 -1.64
CA MET A 405 1.62 9.74 -0.61
C MET A 405 0.89 9.41 0.69
N MET A 406 -0.36 8.95 0.59
CA MET A 406 -1.18 8.62 1.74
C MET A 406 -0.74 7.34 2.44
N GLU A 407 -0.22 6.38 1.70
CA GLU A 407 0.50 5.22 2.23
C GLU A 407 1.61 5.66 3.18
N GLY A 408 2.46 6.62 2.76
CA GLY A 408 3.52 7.15 3.62
C GLY A 408 3.01 7.80 4.92
N VAL A 409 1.89 8.53 4.86
CA VAL A 409 1.28 9.16 6.04
C VAL A 409 0.72 8.11 7.00
N LEU A 410 -0.04 7.15 6.47
CA LEU A 410 -0.73 6.14 7.29
C LEU A 410 0.24 5.10 7.86
N SER A 411 1.25 4.70 7.08
CA SER A 411 2.33 3.84 7.53
C SER A 411 3.13 4.48 8.66
N ALA A 412 3.50 5.76 8.51
CA ALA A 412 4.13 6.53 9.57
C ALA A 412 3.24 6.59 10.83
N CYS A 413 1.92 6.83 10.68
CA CYS A 413 1.00 6.86 11.82
C CYS A 413 0.90 5.50 12.52
N TYR A 414 0.86 4.39 11.79
CA TYR A 414 0.87 3.06 12.39
C TYR A 414 2.13 2.83 13.22
N HIS A 415 3.30 3.10 12.64
CA HIS A 415 4.58 2.84 13.30
C HIS A 415 4.92 3.78 14.45
N VAL A 416 4.20 4.89 14.62
CA VAL A 416 4.30 5.72 15.82
C VAL A 416 3.82 4.98 17.07
N CYS A 417 2.86 4.07 16.97
CA CYS A 417 2.49 3.11 18.04
C CYS A 417 1.87 1.86 17.39
N PRO A 418 2.70 0.88 16.99
CA PRO A 418 2.23 -0.32 16.33
C PRO A 418 1.53 -1.21 17.34
N ASN A 419 0.27 -1.55 17.05
CA ASN A 419 -0.55 -2.43 17.86
C ASN A 419 -1.60 -3.12 17.00
N TYR A 420 -2.18 -4.22 17.50
CA TYR A 420 -3.21 -5.01 16.81
C TYR A 420 -4.38 -4.16 16.30
N SER A 421 -4.84 -3.18 17.08
CA SER A 421 -5.98 -2.32 16.72
C SER A 421 -5.71 -1.36 15.57
N ASN A 422 -4.44 -1.06 15.28
CA ASN A 422 -4.05 0.02 14.35
C ASN A 422 -3.35 -0.52 13.09
N PHE A 423 -3.07 -1.82 13.03
CA PHE A 423 -2.35 -2.46 11.92
C PHE A 423 -3.01 -2.23 10.56
N GLN A 424 -4.34 -2.21 10.52
CA GLN A 424 -5.11 -2.00 9.30
C GLN A 424 -4.80 -0.68 8.58
N PHE A 425 -4.34 0.35 9.30
CA PHE A 425 -4.09 1.67 8.72
C PHE A 425 -2.98 1.63 7.68
N ASP A 426 -1.95 0.82 7.91
CA ASP A 426 -0.84 0.59 7.00
C ASP A 426 -1.32 -0.21 5.77
N THR A 427 -2.03 -1.32 5.98
CA THR A 427 -2.38 -2.24 4.88
C THR A 427 -3.48 -1.72 3.93
N SER A 428 -4.35 -0.82 4.39
CA SER A 428 -5.53 -0.42 3.60
C SER A 428 -5.17 0.31 2.30
N PHE A 429 -4.20 1.23 2.34
CA PHE A 429 -3.75 1.94 1.15
C PHE A 429 -2.86 1.07 0.26
N MET A 430 -2.15 0.09 0.81
CA MET A 430 -1.50 -0.97 0.02
C MET A 430 -2.51 -1.72 -0.87
N TYR A 431 -3.69 -2.10 -0.35
CA TYR A 431 -4.75 -2.71 -1.17
C TYR A 431 -5.23 -1.78 -2.27
N MET A 432 -5.44 -0.50 -1.95
CA MET A 432 -5.88 0.50 -2.92
C MET A 432 -4.82 0.70 -4.02
N ILE A 433 -3.53 0.77 -3.67
CA ILE A 433 -2.43 0.87 -4.64
C ILE A 433 -2.42 -0.36 -5.55
N ALA A 434 -2.46 -1.57 -4.99
CA ALA A 434 -2.46 -2.80 -5.78
C ALA A 434 -3.68 -2.87 -6.71
N GLY A 435 -4.87 -2.55 -6.19
CA GLY A 435 -6.11 -2.49 -6.96
C GLY A 435 -6.09 -1.46 -8.09
N LEU A 436 -5.62 -0.24 -7.81
CA LEU A 436 -5.46 0.81 -8.81
C LEU A 436 -4.44 0.43 -9.88
N CYS A 437 -3.34 -0.25 -9.51
CA CYS A 437 -2.37 -0.79 -10.47
C CYS A 437 -3.00 -1.84 -11.39
N MET A 438 -3.79 -2.77 -10.85
CA MET A 438 -4.51 -3.77 -11.64
C MET A 438 -5.53 -3.13 -12.58
N LEU A 439 -6.33 -2.18 -12.09
CA LEU A 439 -7.26 -1.40 -12.92
C LEU A 439 -6.53 -0.65 -14.02
N LYS A 440 -5.35 -0.07 -13.71
CA LYS A 440 -4.57 0.66 -14.70
C LYS A 440 -4.00 -0.24 -15.79
N LEU A 441 -3.49 -1.41 -15.43
CA LEU A 441 -3.04 -2.44 -16.38
C LEU A 441 -4.18 -2.86 -17.32
N TYR A 442 -5.36 -3.14 -16.75
CA TYR A 442 -6.54 -3.55 -17.51
C TYR A 442 -7.01 -2.47 -18.48
N GLN A 443 -7.11 -1.23 -18.00
CA GLN A 443 -7.52 -0.07 -18.79
C GLN A 443 -6.65 0.13 -20.03
N THR A 444 -5.35 -0.14 -19.97
CA THR A 444 -4.41 0.19 -21.04
C THR A 444 -4.74 -0.49 -22.38
N ARG A 445 -5.34 -1.69 -22.35
CA ARG A 445 -5.84 -2.39 -23.56
C ARG A 445 -7.36 -2.42 -23.67
N HIS A 446 -8.06 -1.95 -22.65
CA HIS A 446 -9.53 -1.92 -22.57
C HIS A 446 -10.04 -0.53 -22.14
N PRO A 447 -9.84 0.53 -22.95
CA PRO A 447 -10.17 1.90 -22.52
C PRO A 447 -11.67 2.11 -22.27
N ASP A 448 -12.54 1.45 -23.03
CA ASP A 448 -13.99 1.63 -22.97
C ASP A 448 -14.71 0.69 -21.97
N ILE A 449 -14.11 -0.46 -21.62
CA ILE A 449 -14.70 -1.49 -20.73
C ILE A 449 -14.17 -1.34 -19.29
N ASN A 450 -13.96 -0.12 -18.82
CA ASN A 450 -13.41 0.10 -17.48
C ASN A 450 -14.51 0.30 -16.41
N ALA A 451 -14.24 -0.23 -15.21
CA ALA A 451 -15.07 -0.05 -14.02
C ALA A 451 -15.27 1.44 -13.69
N SER A 452 -16.46 1.81 -13.24
CA SER A 452 -16.70 3.16 -12.73
C SER A 452 -15.94 3.37 -11.43
N ALA A 453 -15.51 4.60 -11.16
CA ALA A 453 -14.77 4.94 -9.94
C ALA A 453 -15.52 4.50 -8.68
N TYR A 454 -16.83 4.75 -8.63
CA TYR A 454 -17.68 4.33 -7.52
C TYR A 454 -17.70 2.81 -7.32
N SER A 455 -17.83 2.03 -8.40
CA SER A 455 -17.79 0.56 -8.31
C SER A 455 -16.43 0.02 -7.85
N ALA A 456 -15.34 0.62 -8.34
CA ALA A 456 -13.98 0.24 -7.95
C ALA A 456 -13.73 0.52 -6.46
N TYR A 457 -13.99 1.73 -5.99
CA TYR A 457 -13.79 2.08 -4.58
C TYR A 457 -14.77 1.34 -3.64
N ALA A 458 -16.00 1.08 -4.07
CA ALA A 458 -16.91 0.22 -3.32
C ALA A 458 -16.36 -1.21 -3.19
N SER A 459 -15.76 -1.76 -4.26
CA SER A 459 -15.11 -3.08 -4.18
C SER A 459 -13.92 -3.09 -3.20
N PHE A 460 -13.12 -2.03 -3.18
CA PHE A 460 -12.04 -1.88 -2.20
C PHE A 460 -12.57 -1.78 -0.78
N ALA A 461 -13.67 -1.03 -0.56
CA ALA A 461 -14.31 -0.93 0.75
C ALA A 461 -14.81 -2.30 1.26
N VAL A 462 -15.38 -3.13 0.39
CA VAL A 462 -15.78 -4.50 0.74
C VAL A 462 -14.58 -5.35 1.12
N VAL A 463 -13.47 -5.28 0.38
CA VAL A 463 -12.23 -6.02 0.70
C VAL A 463 -11.66 -5.56 2.04
N ILE A 464 -11.62 -4.25 2.30
CA ILE A 464 -11.17 -3.68 3.57
C ILE A 464 -12.08 -4.14 4.71
N CYS A 465 -13.41 -4.16 4.52
CA CYS A 465 -14.35 -4.68 5.51
C CYS A 465 -14.12 -6.17 5.81
N LEU A 466 -13.90 -7.00 4.78
CA LEU A 466 -13.55 -8.40 4.95
C LEU A 466 -12.23 -8.57 5.71
N ALA A 467 -11.24 -7.70 5.47
CA ALA A 467 -9.98 -7.69 6.22
C ALA A 467 -10.23 -7.43 7.71
N VAL A 468 -11.08 -6.47 8.08
CA VAL A 468 -11.47 -6.23 9.49
C VAL A 468 -12.12 -7.46 10.11
N LEU A 469 -13.10 -8.04 9.42
CA LEU A 469 -13.80 -9.23 9.90
C LEU A 469 -12.83 -10.40 10.09
N GLY A 470 -11.86 -10.58 9.20
CA GLY A 470 -10.88 -11.65 9.33
C GLY A 470 -9.83 -11.40 10.42
N VAL A 471 -9.47 -10.15 10.69
CA VAL A 471 -8.65 -9.82 11.87
C VAL A 471 -9.42 -10.17 13.16
N VAL A 472 -10.69 -9.78 13.26
CA VAL A 472 -11.51 -9.99 14.47
C VAL A 472 -11.90 -11.47 14.69
N PHE A 473 -12.37 -12.17 13.66
CA PHE A 473 -12.90 -13.53 13.78
C PHE A 473 -11.90 -14.62 13.35
N GLY A 474 -10.90 -14.29 12.54
CA GLY A 474 -10.01 -15.29 11.92
C GLY A 474 -9.14 -16.07 12.91
N LYS A 475 -8.91 -15.57 14.12
CA LYS A 475 -8.03 -16.22 15.12
C LYS A 475 -8.60 -17.53 15.66
N ASN A 476 -9.89 -17.57 15.99
CA ASN A 476 -10.49 -18.68 16.73
C ASN A 476 -11.54 -19.45 15.92
N ASP A 477 -12.07 -18.83 14.84
CA ASP A 477 -13.24 -19.34 14.15
C ASP A 477 -12.90 -20.01 12.81
N VAL A 478 -12.95 -21.34 12.78
CA VAL A 478 -12.77 -22.12 11.54
C VAL A 478 -13.86 -21.81 10.52
N TRP A 479 -15.09 -21.52 10.98
CA TRP A 479 -16.21 -21.21 10.10
C TRP A 479 -15.92 -19.99 9.21
N PHE A 480 -15.22 -18.98 9.74
CA PHE A 480 -14.85 -17.78 8.99
C PHE A 480 -13.94 -18.14 7.81
N TRP A 481 -12.91 -18.97 8.04
CA TRP A 481 -11.99 -19.42 7.00
C TRP A 481 -12.67 -20.26 5.92
N VAL A 482 -13.64 -21.10 6.29
CA VAL A 482 -14.43 -21.88 5.32
C VAL A 482 -15.27 -20.95 4.44
N ILE A 483 -16.02 -20.03 5.04
CA ILE A 483 -16.87 -19.08 4.29
C ILE A 483 -16.01 -18.18 3.40
N PHE A 484 -14.93 -17.61 3.94
CA PHE A 484 -14.02 -16.78 3.19
C PHE A 484 -13.41 -17.52 1.99
N SER A 485 -12.95 -18.75 2.19
CA SER A 485 -12.36 -19.57 1.12
C SER A 485 -13.38 -19.86 0.01
N MET A 486 -14.63 -20.16 0.37
CA MET A 486 -15.71 -20.34 -0.60
C MET A 486 -16.00 -19.06 -1.38
N ILE A 487 -16.11 -17.91 -0.70
CA ILE A 487 -16.31 -16.61 -1.34
C ILE A 487 -15.13 -16.28 -2.27
N HIS A 488 -13.90 -16.51 -1.82
CA HIS A 488 -12.69 -16.23 -2.59
C HIS A 488 -12.62 -17.08 -3.88
N VAL A 489 -12.88 -18.39 -3.79
CA VAL A 489 -12.93 -19.28 -4.96
C VAL A 489 -14.04 -18.86 -5.92
N LEU A 490 -15.26 -18.61 -5.42
CA LEU A 490 -16.38 -18.19 -6.26
C LEU A 490 -16.14 -16.82 -6.92
N ALA A 491 -15.59 -15.85 -6.18
CA ALA A 491 -15.26 -14.53 -6.70
C ALA A 491 -14.14 -14.60 -7.75
N SER A 492 -13.09 -15.39 -7.51
CA SER A 492 -12.00 -15.59 -8.49
C SER A 492 -12.51 -16.22 -9.79
N LEU A 493 -13.40 -17.20 -9.71
CA LEU A 493 -14.05 -17.82 -10.87
C LEU A 493 -14.99 -16.85 -11.60
N ALA A 494 -15.79 -16.08 -10.86
CA ALA A 494 -16.69 -15.09 -11.44
C ALA A 494 -15.92 -13.98 -12.15
N LEU A 495 -14.89 -13.43 -11.52
CA LEU A 495 -13.99 -12.44 -12.10
C LEU A 495 -13.30 -12.99 -13.36
N SER A 496 -12.79 -14.22 -13.30
CA SER A 496 -12.15 -14.87 -14.45
C SER A 496 -13.11 -15.04 -15.62
N THR A 497 -14.36 -15.42 -15.33
CA THR A 497 -15.41 -15.55 -16.35
C THR A 497 -15.75 -14.20 -16.96
N GLN A 498 -15.86 -13.14 -16.14
CA GLN A 498 -16.10 -11.78 -16.62
C GLN A 498 -14.94 -11.26 -17.48
N ILE A 499 -13.68 -11.51 -17.09
CA ILE A 499 -12.50 -11.11 -17.86
C ILE A 499 -12.43 -11.87 -19.20
N TYR A 500 -12.69 -13.19 -19.20
CA TYR A 500 -12.66 -14.00 -20.43
C TYR A 500 -13.66 -13.52 -21.47
N TYR A 501 -14.88 -13.18 -21.03
CA TYR A 501 -15.95 -12.68 -21.90
C TYR A 501 -16.04 -11.13 -21.94
N MET A 502 -15.00 -10.41 -21.51
CA MET A 502 -14.90 -8.95 -21.57
C MET A 502 -16.14 -8.22 -21.01
N GLY A 503 -16.69 -8.71 -19.88
CA GLY A 503 -17.85 -8.11 -19.20
C GLY A 503 -19.20 -8.26 -19.94
N CYS A 504 -19.25 -9.00 -21.05
CA CYS A 504 -20.49 -9.26 -21.80
C CYS A 504 -21.35 -10.37 -21.16
N PHE A 505 -20.80 -11.11 -20.21
CA PHE A 505 -21.45 -12.24 -19.55
C PHE A 505 -22.29 -11.77 -18.36
N LYS A 506 -23.63 -11.79 -18.49
CA LYS A 506 -24.55 -11.50 -17.38
C LYS A 506 -24.65 -12.72 -16.45
N ILE A 507 -24.45 -12.48 -15.16
CA ILE A 507 -24.55 -13.49 -14.09
C ILE A 507 -26.04 -13.61 -13.71
N ASP A 508 -26.77 -14.52 -14.38
CA ASP A 508 -28.18 -14.83 -14.08
C ASP A 508 -28.32 -16.18 -13.35
N LEU A 509 -29.39 -16.42 -12.56
CA LEU A 509 -29.63 -17.71 -11.85
C LEU A 509 -29.60 -18.99 -12.73
N GLY A 510 -29.63 -18.85 -14.07
CA GLY A 510 -29.45 -19.94 -15.04
C GLY A 510 -27.99 -20.34 -15.35
N ILE A 511 -26.99 -19.81 -14.63
CA ILE A 511 -25.55 -20.06 -14.85
C ILE A 511 -25.20 -21.54 -14.90
N PHE A 512 -25.65 -22.35 -13.93
CA PHE A 512 -25.31 -23.77 -13.89
C PHE A 512 -25.83 -24.53 -15.11
N ARG A 513 -27.00 -24.14 -15.63
CA ARG A 513 -27.63 -24.77 -16.81
C ARG A 513 -26.95 -24.35 -18.11
N ARG A 514 -26.55 -23.07 -18.26
CA ARG A 514 -25.78 -22.59 -19.43
C ARG A 514 -24.33 -23.05 -19.40
N ALA A 515 -23.66 -23.02 -18.24
CA ALA A 515 -22.29 -23.51 -18.08
C ALA A 515 -22.22 -25.01 -18.35
N ALA A 516 -23.14 -25.81 -17.81
CA ALA A 516 -23.20 -27.25 -18.11
C ALA A 516 -23.51 -27.53 -19.59
N MET A 517 -24.38 -26.74 -20.22
CA MET A 517 -24.68 -26.89 -21.64
C MET A 517 -23.47 -26.53 -22.52
N VAL A 518 -22.76 -25.44 -22.22
CA VAL A 518 -21.52 -25.02 -22.91
C VAL A 518 -20.38 -26.03 -22.69
N LEU A 519 -20.21 -26.55 -21.46
CA LEU A 519 -19.23 -27.61 -21.19
C LEU A 519 -19.57 -28.91 -21.92
N TYR A 520 -20.86 -29.23 -22.04
CA TYR A 520 -21.33 -30.42 -22.76
C TYR A 520 -21.16 -30.28 -24.28
N THR A 521 -21.51 -29.12 -24.87
CA THR A 521 -21.32 -28.90 -26.31
C THR A 521 -19.86 -28.68 -26.70
N ASP A 522 -19.11 -27.82 -26.00
CA ASP A 522 -17.74 -27.45 -26.42
C ASP A 522 -16.68 -28.48 -26.03
N CYS A 523 -16.84 -29.14 -24.86
CA CYS A 523 -15.83 -30.05 -24.30
C CYS A 523 -16.09 -31.52 -24.68
N ILE A 524 -17.36 -31.95 -24.74
CA ILE A 524 -17.73 -33.36 -25.00
C ILE A 524 -18.14 -33.58 -26.47
N GLN A 525 -18.83 -32.63 -27.11
CA GLN A 525 -19.41 -32.85 -28.43
C GLN A 525 -18.57 -32.32 -29.61
N GLN A 526 -17.78 -31.27 -29.41
CA GLN A 526 -17.10 -30.56 -30.51
C GLN A 526 -15.57 -30.43 -30.40
N CYS A 527 -14.95 -30.79 -29.26
CA CYS A 527 -13.50 -30.66 -29.02
C CYS A 527 -12.91 -29.33 -29.54
N SER A 528 -13.65 -28.24 -29.36
CA SER A 528 -13.28 -26.92 -29.89
C SER A 528 -12.18 -26.30 -29.05
N ARG A 529 -11.17 -25.73 -29.71
CA ARG A 529 -10.17 -24.88 -29.06
C ARG A 529 -10.85 -23.64 -28.44
N PRO A 530 -10.60 -23.27 -27.15
CA PRO A 530 -11.08 -22.02 -26.58
C PRO A 530 -10.83 -20.80 -27.48
N MET A 531 -11.85 -19.94 -27.58
CA MET A 531 -11.89 -18.76 -28.46
C MET A 531 -10.70 -17.81 -28.24
N TYR A 532 -10.26 -17.63 -26.98
CA TYR A 532 -9.10 -16.80 -26.62
C TYR A 532 -8.08 -17.60 -25.81
N MET A 533 -7.22 -18.35 -26.48
CA MET A 533 -6.22 -19.24 -25.86
C MET A 533 -5.30 -18.54 -24.86
N ASP A 534 -4.73 -17.39 -25.23
CA ASP A 534 -3.74 -16.71 -24.39
C ASP A 534 -4.37 -16.19 -23.08
N ARG A 535 -5.59 -15.67 -23.15
CA ARG A 535 -6.37 -15.27 -21.96
C ARG A 535 -6.77 -16.48 -21.12
N MET A 536 -7.17 -17.57 -21.74
CA MET A 536 -7.53 -18.80 -21.04
C MET A 536 -6.35 -19.33 -20.21
N VAL A 537 -5.14 -19.33 -20.78
CA VAL A 537 -3.93 -19.76 -20.06
C VAL A 537 -3.67 -18.87 -18.85
N LEU A 538 -3.73 -17.54 -18.99
CA LEU A 538 -3.58 -16.61 -17.86
C LEU A 538 -4.60 -16.90 -16.75
N LEU A 539 -5.86 -17.02 -17.13
CA LEU A 539 -6.95 -17.21 -16.17
C LEU A 539 -6.85 -18.57 -15.47
N VAL A 540 -6.45 -19.63 -16.17
CA VAL A 540 -6.20 -20.94 -15.55
C VAL A 540 -5.06 -20.84 -14.54
N VAL A 541 -3.91 -20.26 -14.92
CA VAL A 541 -2.78 -20.08 -13.99
C VAL A 541 -3.18 -19.20 -12.81
N GLY A 542 -3.90 -18.11 -13.04
CA GLY A 542 -4.41 -17.22 -12.00
C GLY A 542 -5.37 -17.92 -11.03
N ASN A 543 -6.30 -18.73 -11.52
CA ASN A 543 -7.19 -19.51 -10.66
C ASN A 543 -6.41 -20.55 -9.84
N LEU A 544 -5.44 -21.26 -10.44
CA LEU A 544 -4.62 -22.22 -9.71
C LEU A 544 -3.84 -21.55 -8.57
N VAL A 545 -3.28 -20.36 -8.80
CA VAL A 545 -2.59 -19.57 -7.77
C VAL A 545 -3.58 -19.14 -6.68
N ASN A 546 -4.74 -18.58 -7.03
CA ASN A 546 -5.75 -18.15 -6.04
C ASN A 546 -6.31 -19.34 -5.23
N TRP A 547 -6.54 -20.49 -5.84
CA TRP A 547 -6.96 -21.70 -5.13
C TRP A 547 -5.87 -22.21 -4.21
N SER A 548 -4.60 -22.09 -4.59
CA SER A 548 -3.46 -22.41 -3.71
C SER A 548 -3.46 -21.51 -2.47
N PHE A 549 -3.73 -20.21 -2.62
CA PHE A 549 -3.91 -19.31 -1.48
C PHE A 549 -5.11 -19.71 -0.61
N ALA A 550 -6.27 -20.03 -1.21
CA ALA A 550 -7.44 -20.47 -0.46
C ALA A 550 -7.17 -21.71 0.39
N ILE A 551 -6.48 -22.71 -0.18
CA ILE A 551 -6.08 -23.93 0.53
C ILE A 551 -5.08 -23.59 1.64
N PHE A 552 -4.07 -22.76 1.35
CA PHE A 552 -3.10 -22.30 2.34
C PHE A 552 -3.79 -21.60 3.53
N GLY A 553 -4.73 -20.69 3.26
CA GLY A 553 -5.51 -20.00 4.29
C GLY A 553 -6.33 -20.96 5.15
N LEU A 554 -6.98 -21.95 4.53
CA LEU A 554 -7.79 -22.93 5.25
C LEU A 554 -6.95 -23.87 6.15
N VAL A 555 -5.74 -24.24 5.70
CA VAL A 555 -4.84 -25.14 6.44
C VAL A 555 -4.09 -24.41 7.55
N TYR A 556 -3.40 -23.33 7.21
CA TYR A 556 -2.48 -22.65 8.13
C TYR A 556 -3.15 -21.58 8.99
N ARG A 557 -4.26 -20.98 8.52
CA ARG A 557 -5.04 -19.96 9.24
C ARG A 557 -4.15 -18.87 9.88
N PRO A 558 -3.38 -18.12 9.06
CA PRO A 558 -2.46 -17.10 9.57
C PRO A 558 -3.20 -16.06 10.43
N ARG A 559 -2.57 -15.62 11.52
CA ARG A 559 -3.14 -14.59 12.43
C ARG A 559 -3.19 -13.22 11.76
N ASP A 560 -2.16 -12.88 11.00
CA ASP A 560 -2.17 -11.69 10.14
C ASP A 560 -2.98 -11.92 8.86
N PHE A 561 -4.30 -11.83 9.01
CA PHE A 561 -5.25 -11.97 7.91
C PHE A 561 -5.11 -10.87 6.85
N ALA A 562 -4.69 -9.66 7.26
CA ALA A 562 -4.55 -8.54 6.34
C ALA A 562 -3.32 -8.70 5.43
N SER A 563 -2.15 -9.05 5.95
CA SER A 563 -1.00 -9.41 5.10
C SER A 563 -1.30 -10.60 4.18
N TYR A 564 -2.13 -11.55 4.62
CA TYR A 564 -2.59 -12.67 3.79
C TYR A 564 -3.40 -12.19 2.57
N ILE A 565 -4.39 -11.31 2.75
CA ILE A 565 -5.14 -10.71 1.61
C ILE A 565 -4.20 -9.89 0.72
N LEU A 566 -3.25 -9.16 1.32
CA LEU A 566 -2.30 -8.35 0.55
C LEU A 566 -1.45 -9.22 -0.37
N GLY A 567 -1.00 -10.37 0.13
CA GLY A 567 -0.28 -11.37 -0.67
C GLY A 567 -1.05 -11.82 -1.90
N ILE A 568 -2.38 -12.03 -1.78
CA ILE A 568 -3.26 -12.36 -2.91
C ILE A 568 -3.27 -11.23 -3.94
N PHE A 569 -3.44 -9.98 -3.50
CA PHE A 569 -3.47 -8.81 -4.39
C PHE A 569 -2.15 -8.62 -5.14
N ILE A 570 -1.03 -8.67 -4.42
CA ILE A 570 0.31 -8.50 -5.01
C ILE A 570 0.61 -9.63 -5.98
N CYS A 571 0.32 -10.89 -5.63
CA CYS A 571 0.58 -12.03 -6.50
C CYS A 571 -0.23 -11.95 -7.80
N ASN A 572 -1.52 -11.60 -7.73
CA ASN A 572 -2.35 -11.39 -8.92
C ASN A 572 -1.87 -10.20 -9.76
N LEU A 573 -1.46 -9.11 -9.13
CA LEU A 573 -0.88 -7.95 -9.83
C LEU A 573 0.41 -8.33 -10.58
N LEU A 574 1.32 -9.06 -9.94
CA LEU A 574 2.57 -9.52 -10.55
C LEU A 574 2.32 -10.51 -11.69
N LEU A 575 1.40 -11.45 -11.50
CA LEU A 575 0.99 -12.39 -12.55
C LEU A 575 0.44 -11.63 -13.76
N TYR A 576 -0.41 -10.63 -13.52
CA TYR A 576 -0.99 -9.85 -14.60
C TYR A 576 0.05 -8.98 -15.32
N LEU A 577 0.95 -8.32 -14.58
CA LEU A 577 2.05 -7.55 -15.15
C LEU A 577 2.98 -8.44 -15.99
N ALA A 578 3.34 -9.63 -15.50
CA ALA A 578 4.17 -10.58 -16.23
C ALA A 578 3.50 -11.02 -17.54
N PHE A 579 2.21 -11.37 -17.47
CA PHE A 579 1.43 -11.70 -18.67
C PHE A 579 1.40 -10.55 -19.67
N TYR A 580 1.17 -9.33 -19.19
CA TYR A 580 1.15 -8.14 -20.05
C TYR A 580 2.47 -7.97 -20.81
N ILE A 581 3.60 -8.09 -20.13
CA ILE A 581 4.93 -7.99 -20.74
C ILE A 581 5.16 -9.14 -21.74
N ILE A 582 4.78 -10.37 -21.40
CA ILE A 582 4.90 -11.53 -22.30
C ILE A 582 4.08 -11.33 -23.58
N MET A 583 2.83 -10.87 -23.46
CA MET A 583 1.97 -10.61 -24.61
C MET A 583 2.47 -9.46 -25.48
N LYS A 584 3.04 -8.43 -24.86
CA LYS A 584 3.71 -7.34 -25.57
C LYS A 584 4.86 -7.87 -26.44
N LEU A 585 5.72 -8.72 -25.87
CA LEU A 585 6.82 -9.35 -26.60
C LEU A 585 6.34 -10.30 -27.71
N ARG A 586 5.29 -11.10 -27.45
CA ARG A 586 4.68 -11.99 -28.47
C ARG A 586 4.04 -11.23 -29.62
N SER A 587 3.50 -10.04 -29.34
CA SER A 587 2.89 -9.15 -30.34
C SER A 587 3.94 -8.36 -31.14
N SER A 588 5.24 -8.65 -30.96
CA SER A 588 6.36 -7.96 -31.60
C SER A 588 6.43 -6.46 -31.29
N GLU A 589 5.87 -6.04 -30.15
CA GLU A 589 6.01 -4.68 -29.63
C GLU A 589 7.36 -4.52 -28.92
N LYS A 590 7.93 -3.30 -28.95
CA LYS A 590 9.32 -3.09 -28.52
C LYS A 590 9.36 -2.49 -27.12
N LEU A 591 10.21 -3.05 -26.26
CA LEU A 591 10.54 -2.42 -24.98
C LEU A 591 11.58 -1.33 -25.20
N LEU A 592 11.17 -0.06 -25.05
CA LEU A 592 12.09 1.06 -25.11
C LEU A 592 13.13 1.01 -23.97
N PRO A 593 14.31 1.64 -24.12
CA PRO A 593 15.35 1.59 -23.10
C PRO A 593 14.94 2.13 -21.72
N ILE A 594 14.05 3.14 -21.69
CA ILE A 594 13.56 3.75 -20.44
C ILE A 594 12.71 2.76 -19.63
N PRO A 595 11.60 2.20 -20.16
CA PRO A 595 10.81 1.20 -19.43
C PRO A 595 11.63 -0.05 -19.11
N LEU A 596 12.57 -0.47 -19.98
CA LEU A 596 13.47 -1.59 -19.68
C LEU A 596 14.35 -1.30 -18.45
N PHE A 597 14.96 -0.12 -18.38
CA PHE A 597 15.71 0.31 -17.19
C PHE A 597 14.81 0.33 -15.94
N CYS A 598 13.60 0.87 -16.04
CA CYS A 598 12.65 0.89 -14.92
C CYS A 598 12.25 -0.52 -14.48
N ILE A 599 12.04 -1.49 -15.39
CA ILE A 599 11.72 -2.88 -15.04
C ILE A 599 12.88 -3.52 -14.27
N VAL A 600 14.11 -3.37 -14.76
CA VAL A 600 15.30 -3.93 -14.08
C VAL A 600 15.50 -3.27 -12.72
N ALA A 601 15.38 -1.94 -12.63
CA ALA A 601 15.47 -1.21 -11.38
C ALA A 601 14.39 -1.67 -10.39
N THR A 602 13.13 -1.79 -10.83
CA THR A 602 12.03 -2.31 -10.01
C THR A 602 12.35 -3.70 -9.46
N ALA A 603 12.82 -4.64 -10.29
CA ALA A 603 13.12 -6.00 -9.86
C ALA A 603 14.26 -6.05 -8.82
N VAL A 604 15.35 -5.31 -9.06
CA VAL A 604 16.51 -5.25 -8.15
C VAL A 604 16.13 -4.61 -6.82
N VAL A 605 15.43 -3.48 -6.86
CA VAL A 605 15.06 -2.76 -5.64
C VAL A 605 14.02 -3.53 -4.84
N TRP A 606 13.02 -4.17 -5.46
CA TRP A 606 12.09 -5.06 -4.74
C TRP A 606 12.79 -6.26 -4.11
N ALA A 607 13.75 -6.89 -4.80
CA ALA A 607 14.50 -8.01 -4.22
C ALA A 607 15.29 -7.57 -2.97
N ALA A 608 15.96 -6.42 -3.05
CA ALA A 608 16.65 -5.84 -1.91
C ALA A 608 15.68 -5.46 -0.78
N ALA A 609 14.53 -4.88 -1.12
CA ALA A 609 13.50 -4.54 -0.16
C ALA A 609 13.01 -5.81 0.57
N LEU A 610 12.63 -6.86 -0.16
CA LEU A 610 12.05 -8.08 0.41
C LEU A 610 13.02 -8.77 1.39
N TYR A 611 14.33 -8.69 1.15
CA TYR A 611 15.32 -9.17 2.10
C TYR A 611 15.17 -8.54 3.49
N PHE A 612 14.95 -7.23 3.57
CA PHE A 612 14.74 -6.51 4.83
C PHE A 612 13.33 -6.72 5.39
N PHE A 613 12.32 -6.85 4.54
CA PHE A 613 10.94 -7.16 4.98
C PHE A 613 10.84 -8.45 5.80
N PHE A 614 11.60 -9.50 5.41
CA PHE A 614 11.60 -10.76 6.14
C PHE A 614 12.43 -10.73 7.45
N GLN A 615 13.09 -9.62 7.78
CA GLN A 615 13.76 -9.43 9.07
C GLN A 615 12.74 -8.95 10.12
N THR A 616 12.10 -9.89 10.82
CA THR A 616 11.11 -9.56 11.86
C THR A 616 11.80 -8.97 13.12
N LEU A 617 11.54 -7.69 13.42
CA LEU A 617 12.07 -6.98 14.59
C LEU A 617 11.07 -6.81 15.75
N SER A 618 9.78 -6.83 15.44
CA SER A 618 8.67 -6.85 16.39
C SER A 618 7.49 -7.62 15.82
N SER A 619 6.57 -8.07 16.68
CA SER A 619 5.34 -8.74 16.27
C SER A 619 4.23 -8.50 17.28
N TRP A 620 3.12 -7.94 16.81
CA TRP A 620 1.90 -7.77 17.61
C TRP A 620 1.10 -9.08 17.76
N GLU A 621 1.49 -10.15 17.06
CA GLU A 621 0.85 -11.47 17.17
C GLU A 621 1.23 -12.24 18.45
N GLU A 622 2.32 -11.81 19.08
CA GLU A 622 2.90 -12.34 20.32
C GLU A 622 2.62 -11.39 21.49
N THR A 623 2.95 -11.80 22.71
CA THR A 623 2.89 -10.86 23.85
C THR A 623 3.97 -9.78 23.73
N PRO A 624 3.80 -8.61 24.38
CA PRO A 624 4.80 -7.54 24.34
C PRO A 624 6.19 -8.02 24.80
N ALA A 625 6.24 -8.87 25.82
CA ALA A 625 7.48 -9.46 26.31
C ALA A 625 8.16 -10.39 25.29
N GLU A 626 7.41 -11.27 24.62
CA GLU A 626 7.94 -12.17 23.59
C GLU A 626 8.40 -11.39 22.34
N SER A 627 7.64 -10.37 21.92
CA SER A 627 8.03 -9.52 20.80
C SER A 627 9.38 -8.82 21.03
N ARG A 628 9.75 -8.54 22.29
CA ARG A 628 11.03 -7.90 22.63
C ARG A 628 12.24 -8.80 22.45
N GLU A 629 12.06 -10.12 22.41
CA GLU A 629 13.16 -11.05 22.11
C GLU A 629 13.71 -10.85 20.68
N LYS A 630 12.91 -10.26 19.79
CA LYS A 630 13.27 -9.97 18.39
C LYS A 630 13.95 -8.62 18.20
N ASN A 631 13.98 -7.77 19.23
CA ASN A 631 14.56 -6.43 19.14
C ASN A 631 16.06 -6.51 18.84
N ARG A 632 16.53 -5.69 17.88
CA ARG A 632 17.93 -5.64 17.42
C ARG A 632 18.46 -4.21 17.41
N PRO A 633 19.77 -4.00 17.57
CA PRO A 633 20.36 -2.67 17.42
C PRO A 633 20.15 -2.11 16.00
N CYS A 634 20.15 -0.78 15.87
CA CYS A 634 20.08 -0.11 14.57
C CYS A 634 21.24 -0.52 13.64
N ILE A 635 20.97 -0.58 12.33
CA ILE A 635 21.93 -1.02 11.31
C ILE A 635 22.51 0.15 10.49
N LEU A 636 21.72 1.17 10.18
CA LEU A 636 22.09 2.23 9.26
C LEU A 636 22.19 3.56 10.00
N LEU A 637 23.37 4.21 9.93
CA LEU A 637 23.72 5.46 10.63
C LEU A 637 23.54 5.41 12.16
N GLY A 638 23.35 4.21 12.75
CA GLY A 638 22.96 4.05 14.14
C GLY A 638 21.59 4.66 14.46
N PHE A 639 20.73 4.82 13.47
CA PHE A 639 19.42 5.48 13.59
C PHE A 639 18.26 4.69 12.96
N PHE A 640 18.52 3.94 11.89
CA PHE A 640 17.51 3.16 11.18
C PHE A 640 17.75 1.67 11.39
N ASP A 641 16.67 0.91 11.60
CA ASP A 641 16.69 -0.56 11.66
C ASP A 641 16.38 -1.22 10.30
N ASP A 642 16.30 -2.55 10.27
CA ASP A 642 15.99 -3.30 9.05
C ASP A 642 14.65 -2.88 8.44
N HIS A 643 13.64 -2.61 9.26
CA HIS A 643 12.29 -2.23 8.79
C HIS A 643 12.26 -0.81 8.23
N ASP A 644 13.02 0.11 8.81
CA ASP A 644 13.24 1.44 8.25
C ASP A 644 13.91 1.40 6.86
N VAL A 645 14.88 0.51 6.67
CA VAL A 645 15.53 0.31 5.36
C VAL A 645 14.55 -0.28 4.35
N TRP A 646 13.65 -1.17 4.78
CA TRP A 646 12.54 -1.64 3.96
C TRP A 646 11.64 -0.48 3.49
N HIS A 647 11.28 0.47 4.35
CA HIS A 647 10.49 1.64 3.94
C HIS A 647 11.20 2.46 2.83
N PHE A 648 12.49 2.73 2.97
CA PHE A 648 13.25 3.44 1.94
C PHE A 648 13.26 2.71 0.60
N LEU A 649 13.52 1.40 0.61
CA LEU A 649 13.62 0.59 -0.61
C LEU A 649 12.26 0.34 -1.25
N SER A 650 11.23 0.06 -0.46
CA SER A 650 9.86 -0.15 -0.96
C SER A 650 9.28 1.12 -1.60
N ALA A 651 9.55 2.31 -1.04
CA ALA A 651 9.16 3.58 -1.66
C ALA A 651 9.78 3.75 -3.06
N ALA A 652 11.09 3.46 -3.19
CA ALA A 652 11.79 3.50 -4.47
C ALA A 652 11.26 2.44 -5.46
N ALA A 653 10.99 1.22 -4.98
CA ALA A 653 10.47 0.12 -5.80
C ALA A 653 9.06 0.41 -6.34
N LEU A 654 8.16 0.96 -5.50
CA LEU A 654 6.82 1.38 -5.91
C LEU A 654 6.89 2.52 -6.93
N PHE A 655 7.77 3.51 -6.72
CA PHE A 655 7.98 4.59 -7.67
C PHE A 655 8.42 4.07 -9.05
N PHE A 656 9.41 3.19 -9.11
CA PHE A 656 9.81 2.58 -10.38
C PHE A 656 8.71 1.71 -10.98
N SER A 657 7.94 0.98 -10.16
CA SER A 657 6.78 0.19 -10.62
C SER A 657 5.73 1.08 -11.29
N PHE A 658 5.45 2.26 -10.73
CA PHE A 658 4.53 3.22 -11.33
C PHE A 658 5.09 3.83 -12.61
N LEU A 659 6.40 4.10 -12.67
CA LEU A 659 7.06 4.54 -13.91
C LEU A 659 7.01 3.47 -15.01
N VAL A 660 7.12 2.19 -14.66
CA VAL A 660 6.90 1.08 -15.62
C VAL A 660 5.48 1.22 -16.18
N LEU A 661 4.45 1.25 -15.35
CA LEU A 661 3.06 1.38 -15.81
C LEU A 661 2.79 2.66 -16.64
N LEU A 662 3.53 3.74 -16.36
CA LEU A 662 3.41 5.01 -17.08
C LEU A 662 4.10 5.00 -18.45
N THR A 663 5.17 4.23 -18.62
CA THR A 663 6.06 4.29 -19.81
C THR A 663 6.09 3.01 -20.65
N LEU A 664 5.48 1.92 -20.17
CA LEU A 664 5.56 0.60 -20.79
C LEU A 664 5.08 0.58 -22.25
N ASP A 665 4.10 1.42 -22.59
CA ASP A 665 3.49 1.49 -23.93
C ASP A 665 3.87 2.76 -24.72
N ASP A 666 4.91 3.49 -24.29
CA ASP A 666 5.40 4.67 -25.01
C ASP A 666 5.91 4.31 -26.44
N ASP A 667 6.20 3.04 -26.74
CA ASP A 667 6.59 2.57 -28.09
C ASP A 667 5.44 2.62 -29.11
N LEU A 668 4.20 2.55 -28.62
CA LEU A 668 3.01 2.52 -29.46
C LEU A 668 2.49 3.90 -29.86
N ASP A 669 3.07 4.98 -29.33
CA ASP A 669 2.63 6.37 -29.58
C ASP A 669 2.54 6.74 -31.07
N THR A 670 3.26 6.03 -31.94
CA THR A 670 3.30 6.26 -33.40
C THR A 670 2.59 5.16 -34.22
N VAL A 671 1.97 4.19 -33.56
CA VAL A 671 1.27 3.07 -34.20
C VAL A 671 -0.22 3.39 -34.27
N ARG A 672 -0.86 3.16 -35.42
CA ARG A 672 -2.32 3.36 -35.55
C ARG A 672 -3.08 2.37 -34.67
N ARG A 673 -4.19 2.81 -34.07
CA ARG A 673 -5.00 1.99 -33.14
C ARG A 673 -5.58 0.71 -33.73
N ASP A 674 -5.81 0.68 -35.05
CA ASP A 674 -6.29 -0.49 -35.78
C ASP A 674 -5.22 -1.58 -35.96
N LYS A 675 -3.98 -1.31 -35.59
CA LYS A 675 -2.87 -2.27 -35.62
C LYS A 675 -2.40 -2.72 -34.23
N ILE A 676 -2.98 -2.15 -33.17
CA ILE A 676 -2.62 -2.46 -31.79
C ILE A 676 -3.53 -3.60 -31.31
N PRO A 677 -3.00 -4.81 -31.07
CA PRO A 677 -3.82 -5.93 -30.61
C PRO A 677 -4.26 -5.74 -29.14
N VAL A 678 -5.44 -6.27 -28.82
CA VAL A 678 -5.99 -6.36 -27.47
C VAL A 678 -5.86 -7.79 -26.97
N PHE A 679 -5.24 -7.97 -25.81
CA PHE A 679 -4.99 -9.27 -25.20
C PHE A 679 -5.41 -9.32 -23.74
#